data_AF-A0A505HIA8-F1
#
_entry.id   AF-A0A505HIA8-F1
#
_cell.length_a   1.000
_cell.length_b   1.000
_cell.length_c   1.000
_cell.angle_alpha   90.00
_cell.angle_beta   90.00
_cell.angle_gamma   90.00
#
_symmetry.space_group_name_H-M   'P 1'
#
loop_
_entity.id
_entity.type
_entity.pdbx_description
1 polymer ?
#
loop_
_entity_poly.entity_id
_entity_poly.type
_entity_poly.pdbx_seq_one_letter_code
_entity_poly.pdbx_strand_id
1 'polypeptide(L)'
;MTRAERVSRNLNRALHALFAADERAWLLGEDVADPYGGAFKVTQGLATAYPDRVLSTPLSENGITGVAGGLALCGDTVIVEIMFGDFAGLAFDPILNLITKSVAMYGERTPMRVVIRCPVGGGRGYGATHSQSPQKHFIGIPHLALYELSPLHDAADVLAAALRRDEPAMLFEDKILYTQRRYVDGRVDDRLAFESRGADGNWARVHDPDATGAPTLVIAPGGVANRAIAAATRAAERGRTVEVLVPARLYPVDVDGLRDLLAGAHGVIVAEESTAGGTWGSEVAARLHAEAWPLLRGPVELVSSADRVIPSAPHLEQAVLLGTDAILDRIMRLPAAPVATGYRGGPADAPATPAGVSPGVPGAVPVPRTDPSPVDPPPSAPTTAAQAGVPVDVPRLNPNDDSYVLLEWLVADGATVEAGEPVAAVETSKAIEELAATRAGVLRQDVAAGADCAPGAPIGRILPESAVPAPPEPLGSPAAAYPEQVEAVGTRTATPGRPLPPAQRRIADVVSTSHREIPVAFTAVRVDVTAALAYARRAADETGATVGLTEVVIAAVAALHERFGALYARLTGDGLVVDAEAPSIGLTVDVGTGLFLPVIRDAAGLDLGDLADAVVALRMKALRGRLREEDMAGMNFLVALNDTPGVTVSRPIIPPGVTCALSVPDVHREVVLDGDGGVRERAVADLGLAYDHRLVNGAQAGAYLAALGEVLQR
;
A
#
# COMPACT_ATOMS: atom_id res chain seq x y z
N MET A 1 -4.94 14.75 -34.88
CA MET A 1 -4.96 13.55 -34.01
C MET A 1 -5.33 13.98 -32.60
N THR A 2 -6.33 13.36 -32.01
CA THR A 2 -6.62 13.43 -30.58
C THR A 2 -5.46 12.75 -29.83
N ARG A 3 -4.80 13.47 -28.90
CA ARG A 3 -3.66 12.93 -28.15
C ARG A 3 -4.17 11.86 -27.17
N ALA A 4 -3.85 10.59 -27.44
CA ALA A 4 -4.39 9.45 -26.69
C ALA A 4 -4.23 9.60 -25.16
N GLU A 5 -5.27 9.22 -24.43
CA GLU A 5 -5.32 9.35 -22.97
C GLU A 5 -4.33 8.42 -22.26
N ARG A 6 -3.89 8.81 -21.06
CA ARG A 6 -3.10 7.93 -20.17
C ARG A 6 -3.98 6.77 -19.68
N VAL A 7 -3.39 5.60 -19.41
CA VAL A 7 -4.16 4.44 -18.91
C VAL A 7 -4.84 4.74 -17.57
N SER A 8 -4.20 5.48 -16.66
CA SER A 8 -4.85 5.94 -15.42
C SER A 8 -6.07 6.84 -15.67
N ARG A 9 -5.98 7.76 -16.64
CA ARG A 9 -7.10 8.64 -17.02
C ARG A 9 -8.24 7.87 -17.69
N ASN A 10 -7.93 6.85 -18.49
CA ASN A 10 -8.92 5.95 -19.07
C ASN A 10 -9.72 5.21 -17.99
N LEU A 11 -9.02 4.66 -16.98
CA LEU A 11 -9.65 3.98 -15.86
C LEU A 11 -10.45 4.94 -14.95
N ASN A 12 -9.90 6.12 -14.63
CA ASN A 12 -10.63 7.18 -13.92
C ASN A 12 -11.94 7.55 -14.65
N ARG A 13 -11.88 7.78 -15.96
CA ARG A 13 -13.06 8.01 -16.82
C ARG A 13 -14.05 6.85 -16.76
N ALA A 14 -13.58 5.61 -16.76
CA ALA A 14 -14.44 4.43 -16.69
C ALA A 14 -15.14 4.28 -15.32
N LEU A 15 -14.44 4.58 -14.22
CA LEU A 15 -15.04 4.62 -12.88
C LEU A 15 -16.07 5.76 -12.77
N HIS A 16 -15.75 6.97 -13.24
CA HIS A 16 -16.72 8.08 -13.29
C HIS A 16 -17.97 7.74 -14.11
N ALA A 17 -17.81 7.04 -15.24
CA ALA A 17 -18.92 6.58 -16.08
C ALA A 17 -19.77 5.50 -15.40
N LEU A 18 -19.16 4.56 -14.67
CA LEU A 18 -19.87 3.57 -13.86
C LEU A 18 -20.73 4.25 -12.78
N PHE A 19 -20.16 5.19 -12.02
CA PHE A 19 -20.85 5.89 -10.95
C PHE A 19 -21.98 6.82 -11.43
N ALA A 20 -21.88 7.33 -12.67
CA ALA A 20 -22.94 8.10 -13.32
C ALA A 20 -24.06 7.22 -13.90
N ALA A 21 -23.81 5.93 -14.14
CA ALA A 21 -24.75 4.98 -14.72
C ALA A 21 -25.45 4.09 -13.68
N ASP A 22 -24.80 3.83 -12.54
CA ASP A 22 -25.33 3.01 -11.44
C ASP A 22 -25.32 3.80 -10.12
N GLU A 23 -26.51 4.16 -9.63
CA GLU A 23 -26.70 4.81 -8.33
C GLU A 23 -26.31 3.89 -7.15
N ARG A 24 -26.28 2.57 -7.37
CA ARG A 24 -25.86 1.54 -6.40
C ARG A 24 -24.38 1.16 -6.52
N ALA A 25 -23.58 1.91 -7.28
CA ALA A 25 -22.13 1.77 -7.28
C ALA A 25 -21.51 2.36 -5.99
N TRP A 26 -20.64 1.57 -5.35
CA TRP A 26 -19.80 1.94 -4.20
C TRP A 26 -18.32 1.75 -4.55
N LEU A 27 -17.44 2.55 -3.95
CA LEU A 27 -15.99 2.37 -4.02
C LEU A 27 -15.41 2.47 -2.63
N LEU A 28 -14.77 1.39 -2.18
CA LEU A 28 -14.14 1.28 -0.88
C LEU A 28 -12.63 1.05 -1.07
N GLY A 29 -11.80 1.75 -0.32
CA GLY A 29 -10.35 1.54 -0.39
C GLY A 29 -9.56 2.50 0.48
N GLU A 30 -8.25 2.35 0.47
CA GLU A 30 -7.33 3.17 1.27
C GLU A 30 -6.96 4.44 0.49
N ASP A 31 -7.08 5.61 1.14
CA ASP A 31 -6.82 6.95 0.59
C ASP A 31 -7.54 7.29 -0.75
N VAL A 32 -8.63 6.61 -1.08
CA VAL A 32 -9.38 6.80 -2.35
C VAL A 32 -10.13 8.13 -2.44
N ALA A 33 -10.40 8.80 -1.32
CA ALA A 33 -11.12 10.06 -1.29
C ALA A 33 -10.25 11.28 -1.66
N ASP A 34 -10.89 12.30 -2.22
CA ASP A 34 -10.27 13.60 -2.52
C ASP A 34 -9.91 14.35 -1.21
N PRO A 35 -8.82 15.15 -1.18
CA PRO A 35 -7.95 15.53 -2.30
C PRO A 35 -6.88 14.49 -2.66
N TYR A 36 -6.82 13.33 -1.99
CA TYR A 36 -5.80 12.34 -2.26
C TYR A 36 -6.10 11.52 -3.54
N GLY A 37 -7.33 11.04 -3.72
CA GLY A 37 -7.80 10.44 -4.97
C GLY A 37 -7.14 9.11 -5.35
N GLY A 38 -6.74 8.31 -4.35
CA GLY A 38 -6.03 7.04 -4.51
C GLY A 38 -4.52 7.20 -4.74
N ALA A 39 -3.76 6.16 -4.36
CA ALA A 39 -2.29 6.16 -4.40
C ALA A 39 -1.68 6.43 -5.79
N PHE A 40 -2.42 6.12 -6.85
CA PHE A 40 -2.02 6.36 -8.24
C PHE A 40 -2.93 7.38 -8.97
N LYS A 41 -3.65 8.22 -8.23
CA LYS A 41 -4.59 9.25 -8.72
C LYS A 41 -5.72 8.73 -9.61
N VAL A 42 -5.99 7.42 -9.56
CA VAL A 42 -7.04 6.76 -10.38
C VAL A 42 -8.45 7.15 -9.92
N THR A 43 -8.64 7.38 -8.62
CA THR A 43 -9.94 7.71 -8.02
C THR A 43 -10.16 9.21 -7.83
N GLN A 44 -9.25 10.06 -8.35
CA GLN A 44 -9.35 11.52 -8.30
C GLN A 44 -10.70 12.04 -8.83
N GLY A 45 -11.32 12.92 -8.05
CA GLY A 45 -12.61 13.55 -8.32
C GLY A 45 -13.84 12.67 -8.06
N LEU A 46 -13.70 11.36 -7.83
CA LEU A 46 -14.86 10.49 -7.58
C LEU A 46 -15.53 10.78 -6.23
N ALA A 47 -14.76 11.05 -5.17
CA ALA A 47 -15.34 11.40 -3.87
C ALA A 47 -15.93 12.81 -3.86
N THR A 48 -15.37 13.75 -4.62
CA THR A 48 -15.95 15.08 -4.83
C THR A 48 -17.30 15.00 -5.56
N ALA A 49 -17.46 14.06 -6.50
CA ALA A 49 -18.70 13.84 -7.24
C ALA A 49 -19.74 12.98 -6.48
N TYR A 50 -19.27 12.01 -5.68
CA TYR A 50 -20.10 10.97 -5.06
C TYR A 50 -19.70 10.69 -3.60
N PRO A 51 -19.73 11.70 -2.70
CA PRO A 51 -19.11 11.64 -1.37
C PRO A 51 -19.67 10.50 -0.49
N ASP A 52 -20.97 10.25 -0.54
CA ASP A 52 -21.62 9.21 0.26
C ASP A 52 -21.37 7.77 -0.26
N ARG A 53 -20.69 7.61 -1.41
CA ARG A 53 -20.49 6.32 -2.10
C ARG A 53 -19.03 5.95 -2.36
N VAL A 54 -18.10 6.89 -2.20
CA VAL A 54 -16.66 6.72 -2.47
C VAL A 54 -15.90 6.99 -1.18
N LEU A 55 -15.65 5.92 -0.42
CA LEU A 55 -15.27 6.00 0.99
C LEU A 55 -13.82 5.54 1.20
N SER A 56 -13.00 6.46 1.74
CA SER A 56 -11.71 6.07 2.35
C SER A 56 -11.94 5.21 3.58
N THR A 57 -11.14 4.16 3.72
CA THR A 57 -11.25 3.14 4.77
C THR A 57 -9.97 3.05 5.61
N PRO A 58 -10.04 2.50 6.83
CA PRO A 58 -8.84 2.14 7.58
C PRO A 58 -8.00 1.08 6.86
N LEU A 59 -6.69 1.05 7.13
CA LEU A 59 -5.75 0.05 6.61
C LEU A 59 -6.15 -1.37 7.06
N SER A 60 -6.95 -2.07 6.25
CA SER A 60 -7.59 -3.33 6.61
C SER A 60 -8.28 -3.99 5.41
N GLU A 61 -7.49 -4.47 4.45
CA GLU A 61 -7.93 -5.11 3.19
C GLU A 61 -8.98 -6.21 3.41
N ASN A 62 -8.85 -6.93 4.52
CA ASN A 62 -9.82 -7.93 4.98
C ASN A 62 -11.19 -7.31 5.31
N GLY A 63 -11.21 -6.25 6.11
CA GLY A 63 -12.43 -5.52 6.49
C GLY A 63 -13.08 -4.81 5.31
N ILE A 64 -12.28 -4.13 4.47
CA ILE A 64 -12.73 -3.46 3.24
C ILE A 64 -13.47 -4.47 2.33
N THR A 65 -12.83 -5.62 2.10
CA THR A 65 -13.37 -6.65 1.21
C THR A 65 -14.56 -7.39 1.84
N GLY A 66 -14.57 -7.57 3.17
CA GLY A 66 -15.72 -8.09 3.90
C GLY A 66 -16.96 -7.20 3.80
N VAL A 67 -16.81 -5.88 3.97
CA VAL A 67 -17.89 -4.89 3.78
C VAL A 67 -18.39 -4.89 2.33
N ALA A 68 -17.48 -4.95 1.35
CA ALA A 68 -17.85 -5.07 -0.05
C ALA A 68 -18.68 -6.33 -0.36
N GLY A 69 -18.34 -7.47 0.26
CA GLY A 69 -19.15 -8.68 0.18
C GLY A 69 -20.55 -8.52 0.79
N GLY A 70 -20.67 -7.79 1.91
CA GLY A 70 -21.95 -7.44 2.53
C GLY A 70 -22.84 -6.56 1.64
N LEU A 71 -22.27 -5.50 1.05
CA LEU A 71 -22.98 -4.61 0.11
C LEU A 71 -23.43 -5.36 -1.15
N ALA A 72 -22.57 -6.22 -1.72
CA ALA A 72 -22.96 -7.05 -2.87
C ALA A 72 -24.09 -8.03 -2.54
N LEU A 73 -24.14 -8.59 -1.32
CA LEU A 73 -25.27 -9.39 -0.83
C LEU A 73 -26.57 -8.58 -0.69
N CYS A 74 -26.49 -7.26 -0.45
CA CYS A 74 -27.63 -6.34 -0.51
C CYS A 74 -28.04 -5.97 -1.96
N GLY A 75 -27.32 -6.46 -2.96
CA GLY A 75 -27.58 -6.24 -4.40
C GLY A 75 -26.91 -5.00 -4.99
N ASP A 76 -25.95 -4.40 -4.28
CA ASP A 76 -25.17 -3.25 -4.75
C ASP A 76 -23.99 -3.66 -5.65
N THR A 77 -23.47 -2.70 -6.42
CA THR A 77 -22.25 -2.85 -7.22
C THR A 77 -21.08 -2.28 -6.43
N VAL A 78 -19.98 -3.01 -6.26
CA VAL A 78 -18.86 -2.57 -5.43
C VAL A 78 -17.52 -2.68 -6.14
N ILE A 79 -16.79 -1.57 -6.16
CA ILE A 79 -15.37 -1.50 -6.51
C ILE A 79 -14.56 -1.49 -5.22
N VAL A 80 -13.55 -2.35 -5.11
CA VAL A 80 -12.61 -2.35 -3.98
C VAL A 80 -11.22 -1.97 -4.51
N GLU A 81 -10.62 -0.89 -4.01
CA GLU A 81 -9.22 -0.56 -4.28
C GLU A 81 -8.32 -1.11 -3.16
N ILE A 82 -7.50 -2.11 -3.48
CA ILE A 82 -6.41 -2.58 -2.62
C ILE A 82 -5.13 -1.90 -3.11
N MET A 83 -4.45 -1.15 -2.25
CA MET A 83 -3.39 -0.20 -2.66
C MET A 83 -2.24 -0.84 -3.46
N PHE A 84 -1.87 -2.08 -3.14
CA PHE A 84 -0.91 -2.88 -3.90
C PHE A 84 -1.39 -4.33 -4.00
N GLY A 85 -1.17 -4.99 -5.15
CA GLY A 85 -1.57 -6.39 -5.35
C GLY A 85 -0.93 -7.38 -4.37
N ASP A 86 0.27 -7.05 -3.86
CA ASP A 86 0.94 -7.77 -2.78
C ASP A 86 0.05 -7.89 -1.51
N PHE A 87 -0.82 -6.92 -1.24
CA PHE A 87 -1.71 -6.89 -0.08
C PHE A 87 -3.02 -7.65 -0.28
N ALA A 88 -3.33 -8.09 -1.51
CA ALA A 88 -4.52 -8.89 -1.79
C ALA A 88 -4.52 -10.26 -1.05
N GLY A 89 -3.38 -10.67 -0.50
CA GLY A 89 -3.28 -11.80 0.44
C GLY A 89 -4.00 -11.57 1.78
N LEU A 90 -4.12 -10.32 2.24
CA LEU A 90 -4.86 -9.95 3.46
C LEU A 90 -6.38 -9.96 3.23
N ALA A 91 -6.80 -9.64 2.00
CA ALA A 91 -8.18 -9.78 1.52
C ALA A 91 -8.57 -11.23 1.12
N PHE A 92 -7.65 -12.20 1.15
CA PHE A 92 -7.84 -13.50 0.49
C PHE A 92 -9.01 -14.32 1.06
N ASP A 93 -9.24 -14.29 2.37
CA ASP A 93 -10.34 -15.02 3.02
C ASP A 93 -11.73 -14.54 2.59
N PRO A 94 -12.10 -13.24 2.69
CA PRO A 94 -13.41 -12.79 2.20
C PRO A 94 -13.57 -12.95 0.68
N ILE A 95 -12.50 -12.92 -0.12
CA ILE A 95 -12.58 -13.28 -1.55
C ILE A 95 -12.94 -14.77 -1.71
N LEU A 96 -12.18 -15.66 -1.05
CA LEU A 96 -12.28 -17.11 -1.24
C LEU A 96 -13.53 -17.71 -0.57
N ASN A 97 -13.90 -17.28 0.62
CA ASN A 97 -14.88 -17.97 1.48
C ASN A 97 -16.21 -17.23 1.62
N LEU A 98 -16.22 -15.90 1.51
CA LEU A 98 -17.46 -15.10 1.46
C LEU A 98 -17.88 -14.86 0.01
N ILE A 99 -17.27 -13.90 -0.68
CA ILE A 99 -17.78 -13.30 -1.91
C ILE A 99 -17.99 -14.34 -3.02
N THR A 100 -16.98 -15.17 -3.30
CA THR A 100 -17.06 -16.18 -4.38
C THR A 100 -17.98 -17.36 -4.05
N LYS A 101 -18.28 -17.61 -2.78
CA LYS A 101 -19.18 -18.69 -2.35
C LYS A 101 -20.62 -18.24 -2.32
N SER A 102 -20.89 -17.00 -1.89
CA SER A 102 -22.22 -16.38 -1.90
C SER A 102 -22.94 -16.50 -3.24
N VAL A 103 -22.20 -16.54 -4.37
CA VAL A 103 -22.75 -16.77 -5.72
C VAL A 103 -23.63 -18.03 -5.83
N ALA A 104 -23.37 -19.08 -5.06
CA ALA A 104 -24.12 -20.35 -5.13
C ALA A 104 -24.45 -21.00 -3.77
N MET A 105 -23.91 -20.48 -2.65
CA MET A 105 -23.98 -21.10 -1.32
C MET A 105 -25.42 -21.19 -0.75
N TYR A 106 -26.33 -20.33 -1.19
CA TYR A 106 -27.68 -20.21 -0.63
C TYR A 106 -28.74 -21.04 -1.36
N GLY A 107 -28.35 -21.91 -2.29
CA GLY A 107 -29.25 -22.80 -3.04
C GLY A 107 -29.87 -22.18 -4.30
N GLU A 108 -29.83 -20.86 -4.43
CA GLU A 108 -30.10 -20.10 -5.66
C GLU A 108 -28.85 -19.31 -6.07
N ARG A 109 -28.75 -18.88 -7.35
CA ARG A 109 -27.60 -18.10 -7.81
C ARG A 109 -27.73 -16.62 -7.44
N THR A 110 -26.99 -16.18 -6.43
CA THR A 110 -26.96 -14.77 -5.99
C THR A 110 -25.98 -13.95 -6.83
N PRO A 111 -26.39 -12.83 -7.46
CA PRO A 111 -25.47 -11.89 -8.09
C PRO A 111 -24.47 -11.29 -7.08
N MET A 112 -23.17 -11.36 -7.35
CA MET A 112 -22.13 -10.81 -6.49
C MET A 112 -21.24 -9.84 -7.29
N ARG A 113 -21.71 -8.60 -7.46
CA ARG A 113 -21.08 -7.56 -8.31
C ARG A 113 -19.91 -6.86 -7.63
N VAL A 114 -18.86 -7.60 -7.31
CA VAL A 114 -17.62 -7.06 -6.71
C VAL A 114 -16.47 -7.07 -7.71
N VAL A 115 -15.82 -5.94 -7.95
CA VAL A 115 -14.54 -5.86 -8.65
C VAL A 115 -13.46 -5.41 -7.66
N ILE A 116 -12.59 -6.33 -7.25
CA ILE A 116 -11.41 -6.02 -6.44
C ILE A 116 -10.27 -5.64 -7.40
N ARG A 117 -9.87 -4.37 -7.39
CA ARG A 117 -8.81 -3.82 -8.24
C ARG A 117 -7.52 -3.55 -7.49
N CYS A 118 -6.40 -3.96 -8.10
CA CYS A 118 -5.10 -4.12 -7.44
C CYS A 118 -3.94 -3.65 -8.35
N PRO A 119 -3.10 -2.69 -7.92
CA PRO A 119 -1.89 -2.28 -8.64
C PRO A 119 -0.73 -3.30 -8.52
N VAL A 120 -0.35 -3.94 -9.63
CA VAL A 120 0.63 -5.05 -9.70
C VAL A 120 1.93 -4.67 -10.41
N GLY A 121 2.87 -5.62 -10.49
CA GLY A 121 4.11 -5.49 -11.29
C GLY A 121 5.22 -4.70 -10.60
N GLY A 122 6.45 -4.87 -11.09
CA GLY A 122 7.66 -4.18 -10.64
C GLY A 122 8.14 -3.10 -11.62
N GLY A 123 9.46 -2.94 -11.74
CA GLY A 123 10.09 -1.96 -12.64
C GLY A 123 10.11 -0.53 -12.09
N ARG A 124 9.86 -0.38 -10.78
CA ARG A 124 9.81 0.90 -10.06
C ARG A 124 10.76 0.94 -8.86
N GLY A 125 11.40 -0.18 -8.50
CA GLY A 125 12.31 -0.28 -7.35
C GLY A 125 11.62 -0.40 -5.98
N TYR A 126 10.30 -0.58 -5.92
CA TYR A 126 9.57 -0.73 -4.65
C TYR A 126 9.96 -2.01 -3.87
N GLY A 127 10.47 -3.03 -4.57
CA GLY A 127 11.05 -4.23 -3.97
C GLY A 127 10.03 -5.27 -3.50
N ALA A 128 10.45 -6.11 -2.56
CA ALA A 128 9.90 -7.45 -2.34
C ALA A 128 8.40 -7.55 -2.01
N THR A 129 7.79 -6.49 -1.48
CA THR A 129 6.42 -6.48 -0.93
C THR A 129 5.47 -5.49 -1.61
N HIS A 130 5.90 -4.90 -2.73
CA HIS A 130 5.13 -3.87 -3.47
C HIS A 130 5.28 -4.02 -5.00
N SER A 131 5.81 -5.16 -5.47
CA SER A 131 6.24 -5.37 -6.86
C SER A 131 5.77 -6.71 -7.45
N GLN A 132 4.94 -7.47 -6.72
CA GLN A 132 4.55 -8.81 -7.18
C GLN A 132 3.44 -8.77 -8.24
N SER A 133 3.37 -9.88 -8.97
CA SER A 133 2.27 -10.23 -9.87
C SER A 133 1.54 -11.46 -9.31
N PRO A 134 0.55 -11.25 -8.42
CA PRO A 134 -0.10 -12.29 -7.63
C PRO A 134 -1.19 -13.06 -8.37
N GLN A 135 -1.44 -12.77 -9.66
CA GLN A 135 -2.50 -13.33 -10.51
C GLN A 135 -2.67 -14.85 -10.32
N LYS A 136 -1.54 -15.59 -10.25
CA LYS A 136 -1.51 -17.05 -10.09
C LYS A 136 -2.22 -17.59 -8.83
N HIS A 137 -2.31 -16.79 -7.76
CA HIS A 137 -2.89 -17.22 -6.48
C HIS A 137 -4.43 -17.24 -6.47
N PHE A 138 -5.08 -16.65 -7.47
CA PHE A 138 -6.53 -16.57 -7.58
C PHE A 138 -7.13 -17.51 -8.65
N ILE A 139 -6.27 -18.27 -9.35
CA ILE A 139 -6.68 -19.25 -10.37
C ILE A 139 -7.33 -20.46 -9.69
N GLY A 140 -8.39 -21.01 -10.31
CA GLY A 140 -9.10 -22.19 -9.78
C GLY A 140 -10.12 -21.89 -8.70
N ILE A 141 -10.27 -20.64 -8.25
CA ILE A 141 -11.34 -20.23 -7.33
C ILE A 141 -12.67 -20.23 -8.10
N PRO A 142 -13.68 -21.04 -7.72
CA PRO A 142 -14.97 -21.06 -8.39
C PRO A 142 -15.66 -19.69 -8.35
N HIS A 143 -16.34 -19.32 -9.44
CA HIS A 143 -17.03 -18.03 -9.62
C HIS A 143 -16.15 -16.77 -9.56
N LEU A 144 -14.82 -16.87 -9.48
CA LEU A 144 -13.92 -15.72 -9.59
C LEU A 144 -13.41 -15.58 -11.02
N ALA A 145 -13.62 -14.42 -11.63
CA ALA A 145 -12.97 -14.03 -12.88
C ALA A 145 -11.70 -13.21 -12.60
N LEU A 146 -10.68 -13.33 -13.45
CA LEU A 146 -9.44 -12.55 -13.35
C LEU A 146 -9.28 -11.73 -14.63
N TYR A 147 -9.09 -10.41 -14.48
CA TYR A 147 -8.87 -9.46 -15.57
C TYR A 147 -7.58 -8.67 -15.33
N GLU A 148 -6.95 -8.17 -16.39
CA GLU A 148 -5.79 -7.28 -16.31
C GLU A 148 -5.89 -6.17 -17.37
N LEU A 149 -5.63 -4.92 -16.98
CA LEU A 149 -5.66 -3.79 -17.92
C LEU A 149 -4.42 -3.77 -18.81
N SER A 150 -4.61 -3.45 -20.09
CA SER A 150 -3.54 -3.21 -21.06
C SER A 150 -3.78 -1.90 -21.82
N PRO A 151 -2.76 -1.28 -22.42
CA PRO A 151 -2.93 -0.07 -23.23
C PRO A 151 -3.71 -0.29 -24.54
N LEU A 152 -4.10 -1.53 -24.88
CA LEU A 152 -4.86 -1.89 -26.09
C LEU A 152 -6.38 -1.97 -25.86
N HIS A 153 -6.83 -2.07 -24.61
CA HIS A 153 -8.26 -2.18 -24.25
C HIS A 153 -8.81 -0.83 -23.75
N ASP A 154 -10.14 -0.70 -23.60
CA ASP A 154 -10.74 0.39 -22.83
C ASP A 154 -11.18 -0.13 -21.46
N ALA A 155 -10.78 0.56 -20.38
CA ALA A 155 -11.17 0.20 -19.03
C ALA A 155 -12.69 0.20 -18.82
N ALA A 156 -13.44 1.00 -19.59
CA ALA A 156 -14.91 0.96 -19.55
C ALA A 156 -15.47 -0.38 -20.07
N ASP A 157 -14.92 -0.90 -21.17
CA ASP A 157 -15.33 -2.18 -21.73
C ASP A 157 -14.92 -3.34 -20.81
N VAL A 158 -13.72 -3.28 -20.22
CA VAL A 158 -13.21 -4.30 -19.27
C VAL A 158 -14.02 -4.32 -17.98
N LEU A 159 -14.28 -3.17 -17.35
CA LEU A 159 -15.12 -3.09 -16.13
C LEU A 159 -16.55 -3.56 -16.42
N ALA A 160 -17.13 -3.15 -17.55
CA ALA A 160 -18.46 -3.60 -17.94
C ALA A 160 -18.49 -5.11 -18.24
N ALA A 161 -17.45 -5.68 -18.85
CA ALA A 161 -17.34 -7.12 -19.12
C ALA A 161 -17.14 -7.95 -17.83
N ALA A 162 -16.48 -7.39 -16.81
CA ALA A 162 -16.41 -8.01 -15.48
C ALA A 162 -17.78 -7.99 -14.79
N LEU A 163 -18.41 -6.81 -14.67
CA LEU A 163 -19.68 -6.63 -13.97
C LEU A 163 -20.87 -7.36 -14.63
N ARG A 164 -20.90 -7.47 -15.97
CA ARG A 164 -21.94 -8.22 -16.71
C ARG A 164 -22.08 -9.70 -16.32
N ARG A 165 -21.11 -10.28 -15.60
CA ARG A 165 -21.14 -11.69 -15.19
C ARG A 165 -22.04 -11.97 -13.98
N ASP A 166 -22.41 -10.94 -13.21
CA ASP A 166 -23.02 -11.09 -11.88
C ASP A 166 -22.17 -11.98 -10.93
N GLU A 167 -20.86 -11.97 -11.15
CA GLU A 167 -19.83 -12.76 -10.44
C GLU A 167 -18.65 -11.85 -10.09
N PRO A 168 -17.94 -12.12 -8.98
CA PRO A 168 -16.81 -11.31 -8.57
C PRO A 168 -15.64 -11.41 -9.54
N ALA A 169 -14.88 -10.32 -9.62
CA ALA A 169 -13.68 -10.24 -10.44
C ALA A 169 -12.49 -9.63 -9.68
N MET A 170 -11.29 -10.14 -9.95
CA MET A 170 -10.06 -9.38 -9.72
C MET A 170 -9.74 -8.57 -10.97
N LEU A 171 -9.35 -7.31 -10.81
CA LEU A 171 -8.82 -6.46 -11.88
C LEU A 171 -7.39 -6.02 -11.54
N PHE A 172 -6.41 -6.57 -12.27
CA PHE A 172 -5.00 -6.28 -12.06
C PHE A 172 -4.55 -5.12 -12.95
N GLU A 173 -3.71 -4.24 -12.40
CA GLU A 173 -3.31 -2.98 -13.03
C GLU A 173 -1.80 -2.79 -12.90
N ASP A 174 -1.01 -3.05 -13.95
CA ASP A 174 0.44 -2.87 -13.85
C ASP A 174 0.78 -1.38 -13.68
N LYS A 175 1.48 -1.05 -12.58
CA LYS A 175 1.84 0.32 -12.16
C LYS A 175 2.69 1.07 -13.19
N ILE A 176 3.39 0.40 -14.11
CA ILE A 176 4.13 1.07 -15.20
C ILE A 176 3.21 1.59 -16.31
N LEU A 177 2.00 1.01 -16.46
CA LEU A 177 1.05 1.38 -17.50
C LEU A 177 0.33 2.70 -17.21
N TYR A 178 0.09 3.05 -15.94
CA TYR A 178 -0.65 4.27 -15.55
C TYR A 178 -0.13 5.54 -16.25
N THR A 179 1.19 5.70 -16.33
CA THR A 179 1.84 6.85 -16.99
C THR A 179 1.88 6.76 -18.52
N GLN A 180 1.70 5.57 -19.09
CA GLN A 180 1.69 5.33 -20.53
C GLN A 180 0.36 5.77 -21.17
N ARG A 181 0.37 5.93 -22.49
CA ARG A 181 -0.83 6.23 -23.28
C ARG A 181 -1.42 4.96 -23.86
N ARG A 182 -2.74 4.95 -24.04
CA ARG A 182 -3.43 3.90 -24.79
C ARG A 182 -3.08 3.97 -26.27
N TYR A 183 -3.10 2.81 -26.92
CA TYR A 183 -3.15 2.70 -28.36
C TYR A 183 -4.58 2.98 -28.84
N VAL A 184 -4.71 3.62 -29.99
CA VAL A 184 -5.98 4.08 -30.57
C VAL A 184 -5.97 3.87 -32.08
N ASP A 185 -7.11 4.06 -32.74
CA ASP A 185 -7.25 4.03 -34.20
C ASP A 185 -6.73 2.73 -34.88
N GLY A 186 -6.67 1.62 -34.11
CA GLY A 186 -6.19 0.32 -34.58
C GLY A 186 -4.69 0.24 -34.85
N ARG A 187 -3.87 1.19 -34.35
CA ARG A 187 -2.42 1.23 -34.59
C ARG A 187 -1.58 1.22 -33.31
N VAL A 188 -0.48 0.48 -33.37
CA VAL A 188 0.59 0.48 -32.36
C VAL A 188 1.73 1.39 -32.81
N ASP A 189 2.15 1.27 -34.08
CA ASP A 189 3.13 2.15 -34.73
C ASP A 189 2.90 2.21 -36.27
N ASP A 190 3.90 2.64 -37.05
CA ASP A 190 3.85 2.71 -38.51
C ASP A 190 3.81 1.34 -39.21
N ARG A 191 4.15 0.26 -38.49
CA ARG A 191 4.19 -1.12 -38.97
C ARG A 191 3.13 -2.02 -38.31
N LEU A 192 2.96 -1.91 -37.00
CA LEU A 192 2.07 -2.78 -36.22
C LEU A 192 0.67 -2.19 -36.07
N ALA A 193 -0.33 -2.99 -36.42
CA ALA A 193 -1.75 -2.72 -36.19
C ALA A 193 -2.28 -3.58 -35.03
N PHE A 194 -3.43 -3.22 -34.47
CA PHE A 194 -4.14 -4.05 -33.49
C PHE A 194 -5.65 -4.10 -33.73
N GLU A 195 -6.25 -5.26 -33.45
CA GLU A 195 -7.69 -5.50 -33.56
C GLU A 195 -8.24 -6.23 -32.32
N SER A 196 -9.45 -5.89 -31.89
CA SER A 196 -10.15 -6.55 -30.77
C SER A 196 -10.96 -7.75 -31.25
N ARG A 197 -10.88 -8.88 -30.54
CA ARG A 197 -11.42 -10.19 -30.93
C ARG A 197 -11.94 -10.97 -29.71
N GLY A 198 -12.62 -12.09 -29.97
CA GLY A 198 -13.18 -12.96 -28.92
C GLY A 198 -14.46 -12.40 -28.28
N ALA A 199 -14.97 -13.11 -27.27
CA ALA A 199 -16.15 -12.66 -26.52
C ALA A 199 -15.86 -11.34 -25.78
N ASP A 200 -16.82 -10.41 -25.78
CA ASP A 200 -16.68 -9.07 -25.14
C ASP A 200 -15.44 -8.26 -25.60
N GLY A 201 -14.81 -8.59 -26.72
CA GLY A 201 -13.56 -7.96 -27.18
C GLY A 201 -12.31 -8.39 -26.37
N ASN A 202 -12.38 -9.52 -25.68
CA ASN A 202 -11.36 -10.01 -24.73
C ASN A 202 -9.91 -10.01 -25.25
N TRP A 203 -9.68 -10.30 -26.53
CA TRP A 203 -8.34 -10.47 -27.09
C TRP A 203 -7.96 -9.30 -28.00
N ALA A 204 -6.95 -8.52 -27.64
CA ALA A 204 -6.31 -7.60 -28.59
C ALA A 204 -5.19 -8.35 -29.34
N ARG A 205 -5.30 -8.44 -30.67
CA ARG A 205 -4.32 -9.07 -31.56
C ARG A 205 -3.46 -8.00 -32.23
N VAL A 206 -2.22 -7.85 -31.78
CA VAL A 206 -1.22 -6.99 -32.42
C VAL A 206 -0.49 -7.79 -33.51
N HIS A 207 -0.46 -7.26 -34.73
CA HIS A 207 0.16 -7.92 -35.88
C HIS A 207 0.71 -6.91 -36.91
N ASP A 208 1.61 -7.38 -37.77
CA ASP A 208 2.09 -6.68 -38.95
C ASP A 208 1.17 -7.03 -40.14
N PRO A 209 0.39 -6.09 -40.70
CA PRO A 209 -0.58 -6.38 -41.78
C PRO A 209 0.06 -6.82 -43.10
N ASP A 210 1.33 -6.45 -43.34
CA ASP A 210 2.08 -6.79 -44.56
C ASP A 210 2.93 -8.06 -44.39
N ALA A 211 2.96 -8.65 -43.19
CA ALA A 211 3.73 -9.86 -42.92
C ALA A 211 3.12 -11.12 -43.57
N THR A 212 3.99 -12.08 -43.89
CA THR A 212 3.61 -13.34 -44.54
C THR A 212 4.22 -14.55 -43.84
N GLY A 213 3.67 -15.73 -44.10
CA GLY A 213 4.04 -16.98 -43.43
C GLY A 213 3.32 -17.20 -42.10
N ALA A 214 3.50 -18.40 -41.52
CA ALA A 214 2.85 -18.79 -40.27
C ALA A 214 3.48 -18.05 -39.05
N PRO A 215 2.71 -17.31 -38.25
CA PRO A 215 3.24 -16.54 -37.13
C PRO A 215 3.66 -17.42 -35.95
N THR A 216 4.59 -16.92 -35.14
CA THR A 216 4.67 -17.31 -33.72
C THR A 216 3.69 -16.46 -32.93
N LEU A 217 2.79 -17.08 -32.17
CA LEU A 217 1.87 -16.38 -31.28
C LEU A 217 2.54 -16.17 -29.92
N VAL A 218 2.51 -14.94 -29.40
CA VAL A 218 2.99 -14.59 -28.06
C VAL A 218 1.82 -14.07 -27.24
N ILE A 219 1.30 -14.91 -26.34
CA ILE A 219 0.25 -14.53 -25.40
C ILE A 219 0.90 -13.78 -24.23
N ALA A 220 0.54 -12.52 -24.03
CA ALA A 220 1.15 -11.63 -23.03
C ALA A 220 0.14 -10.64 -22.45
N PRO A 221 -0.21 -10.69 -21.15
CA PRO A 221 -1.19 -9.79 -20.53
C PRO A 221 -0.60 -8.43 -20.18
N GLY A 222 -1.49 -7.47 -19.92
CA GLY A 222 -1.26 -6.12 -19.37
C GLY A 222 0.16 -5.59 -19.46
N GLY A 223 0.91 -5.64 -18.35
CA GLY A 223 2.24 -5.05 -18.23
C GLY A 223 3.31 -5.65 -19.17
N VAL A 224 3.16 -6.93 -19.49
CA VAL A 224 4.07 -7.70 -20.35
C VAL A 224 3.80 -7.44 -21.83
N ALA A 225 2.58 -7.01 -22.20
CA ALA A 225 2.18 -6.73 -23.58
C ALA A 225 3.19 -5.84 -24.34
N ASN A 226 3.62 -4.72 -23.74
CA ASN A 226 4.61 -3.81 -24.35
C ASN A 226 5.97 -4.48 -24.58
N ARG A 227 6.38 -5.39 -23.69
CA ARG A 227 7.65 -6.13 -23.80
C ARG A 227 7.56 -7.22 -24.87
N ALA A 228 6.39 -7.85 -25.01
CA ALA A 228 6.10 -8.76 -26.11
C ALA A 228 6.02 -8.05 -27.47
N ILE A 229 5.41 -6.86 -27.55
CA ILE A 229 5.38 -6.01 -28.75
C ILE A 229 6.81 -5.63 -29.16
N ALA A 230 7.62 -5.10 -28.24
CA ALA A 230 9.02 -4.76 -28.50
C ALA A 230 9.87 -5.98 -28.91
N ALA A 231 9.56 -7.18 -28.39
CA ALA A 231 10.19 -8.42 -28.82
C ALA A 231 9.73 -8.84 -30.23
N ALA A 232 8.45 -8.68 -30.58
CA ALA A 232 7.91 -8.95 -31.90
C ALA A 232 8.55 -8.05 -32.97
N THR A 233 8.66 -6.74 -32.73
CA THR A 233 9.34 -5.80 -33.65
C THR A 233 10.79 -6.23 -33.90
N ARG A 234 11.55 -6.52 -32.83
CA ARG A 234 12.96 -6.98 -32.90
C ARG A 234 13.13 -8.40 -33.48
N ALA A 235 12.07 -9.20 -33.49
CA ALA A 235 12.03 -10.51 -34.15
C ALA A 235 11.71 -10.35 -35.65
N ALA A 236 10.84 -9.41 -36.01
CA ALA A 236 10.50 -9.09 -37.40
C ALA A 236 11.68 -8.46 -38.17
N GLU A 237 12.51 -7.64 -37.50
CA GLU A 237 13.84 -7.21 -37.99
C GLU A 237 14.77 -8.38 -38.33
N ARG A 238 14.56 -9.55 -37.70
CA ARG A 238 15.33 -10.78 -37.87
C ARG A 238 14.60 -11.82 -38.74
N GLY A 239 13.58 -11.39 -39.49
CA GLY A 239 12.82 -12.26 -40.39
C GLY A 239 11.90 -13.27 -39.71
N ARG A 240 11.43 -13.00 -38.48
CA ARG A 240 10.40 -13.81 -37.79
C ARG A 240 9.05 -13.11 -37.85
N THR A 241 8.04 -13.78 -38.39
CA THR A 241 6.64 -13.36 -38.29
C THR A 241 6.12 -13.68 -36.88
N VAL A 242 5.64 -12.67 -36.16
CA VAL A 242 5.17 -12.76 -34.77
C VAL A 242 3.89 -11.96 -34.61
N GLU A 243 2.90 -12.52 -33.89
CA GLU A 243 1.71 -11.81 -33.44
C GLU A 243 1.66 -11.83 -31.90
N VAL A 244 1.23 -10.72 -31.29
CA VAL A 244 1.08 -10.62 -29.84
C VAL A 244 -0.41 -10.62 -29.49
N LEU A 245 -0.80 -11.51 -28.58
CA LEU A 245 -2.16 -11.71 -28.15
C LEU A 245 -2.31 -11.28 -26.69
N VAL A 246 -3.05 -10.20 -26.47
CA VAL A 246 -3.18 -9.55 -25.16
C VAL A 246 -4.61 -9.77 -24.65
N PRO A 247 -4.82 -10.65 -23.64
CA PRO A 247 -6.12 -10.85 -23.04
C PRO A 247 -6.45 -9.73 -22.05
N ALA A 248 -7.72 -9.32 -22.02
CA ALA A 248 -8.31 -8.53 -20.94
C ALA A 248 -8.72 -9.42 -19.76
N ARG A 249 -9.25 -10.62 -20.03
CA ARG A 249 -9.61 -11.66 -19.04
C ARG A 249 -8.58 -12.79 -19.06
N LEU A 250 -7.86 -12.93 -17.96
CA LEU A 250 -6.86 -13.96 -17.72
C LEU A 250 -7.48 -15.32 -17.38
N TYR A 251 -8.60 -15.31 -16.65
CA TYR A 251 -9.28 -16.53 -16.18
C TYR A 251 -10.80 -16.32 -16.05
N PRO A 252 -11.64 -17.28 -16.48
CA PRO A 252 -11.30 -18.43 -17.32
C PRO A 252 -10.83 -18.03 -18.72
N VAL A 253 -9.82 -18.75 -19.23
CA VAL A 253 -9.19 -18.51 -20.54
C VAL A 253 -10.20 -18.71 -21.68
N ASP A 254 -10.32 -17.73 -22.57
CA ASP A 254 -11.11 -17.84 -23.81
C ASP A 254 -10.28 -18.50 -24.93
N VAL A 255 -10.25 -19.83 -24.96
CA VAL A 255 -9.56 -20.61 -26.01
C VAL A 255 -10.31 -20.55 -27.34
N ASP A 256 -11.64 -20.48 -27.31
CA ASP A 256 -12.48 -20.45 -28.53
C ASP A 256 -12.18 -19.21 -29.37
N GLY A 257 -12.01 -18.04 -28.75
CA GLY A 257 -11.62 -16.79 -29.39
C GLY A 257 -10.24 -16.79 -30.08
N LEU A 258 -9.43 -17.84 -29.92
CA LEU A 258 -8.09 -18.00 -30.52
C LEU A 258 -7.99 -19.11 -31.58
N ARG A 259 -9.02 -19.92 -31.81
CA ARG A 259 -8.89 -21.18 -32.60
C ARG A 259 -8.37 -20.98 -34.02
N ASP A 260 -8.76 -19.91 -34.72
CA ASP A 260 -8.32 -19.65 -36.10
C ASP A 260 -6.83 -19.25 -36.15
N LEU A 261 -6.41 -18.38 -35.21
CA LEU A 261 -5.02 -17.98 -35.04
C LEU A 261 -4.14 -19.18 -34.67
N LEU A 262 -4.58 -20.03 -33.73
CA LEU A 262 -3.88 -21.24 -33.31
C LEU A 262 -3.69 -22.23 -34.47
N ALA A 263 -4.67 -22.37 -35.37
CA ALA A 263 -4.58 -23.25 -36.53
C ALA A 263 -3.54 -22.77 -37.57
N GLY A 264 -3.40 -21.45 -37.72
CA GLY A 264 -2.41 -20.80 -38.61
C GLY A 264 -1.01 -20.66 -37.99
N ALA A 265 -0.87 -20.80 -36.67
CA ALA A 265 0.39 -20.60 -35.96
C ALA A 265 1.47 -21.65 -36.28
N HIS A 266 2.73 -21.22 -36.23
CA HIS A 266 3.89 -22.09 -36.23
C HIS A 266 4.32 -22.52 -34.80
N GLY A 267 4.01 -21.72 -33.79
CA GLY A 267 4.32 -21.99 -32.38
C GLY A 267 3.63 -21.00 -31.45
N VAL A 268 3.53 -21.36 -30.17
CA VAL A 268 2.85 -20.55 -29.14
C VAL A 268 3.77 -20.38 -27.94
N ILE A 269 3.93 -19.12 -27.51
CA ILE A 269 4.65 -18.74 -26.29
C ILE A 269 3.63 -18.04 -25.37
N VAL A 270 3.66 -18.34 -24.07
CA VAL A 270 2.96 -17.55 -23.04
C VAL A 270 4.01 -16.83 -22.19
N ALA A 271 3.84 -15.52 -22.04
CA ALA A 271 4.74 -14.60 -21.35
C ALA A 271 3.99 -13.91 -20.20
N GLU A 272 4.53 -13.95 -18.98
CA GLU A 272 3.89 -13.36 -17.79
C GLU A 272 4.93 -12.78 -16.79
N GLU A 273 4.52 -11.86 -15.92
CA GLU A 273 5.42 -11.30 -14.89
C GLU A 273 5.45 -12.10 -13.57
N SER A 274 4.50 -13.00 -13.34
CA SER A 274 4.48 -13.84 -12.14
C SER A 274 5.80 -14.58 -11.95
N THR A 275 6.28 -14.65 -10.70
CA THR A 275 7.41 -15.49 -10.29
C THR A 275 7.19 -16.92 -10.78
N ALA A 276 8.22 -17.52 -11.40
CA ALA A 276 8.18 -18.89 -11.89
C ALA A 276 7.72 -19.92 -10.82
N GLY A 277 7.24 -21.07 -11.29
CA GLY A 277 6.65 -22.12 -10.44
C GLY A 277 5.14 -21.91 -10.23
N GLY A 278 4.33 -22.78 -10.84
CA GLY A 278 2.87 -22.78 -10.73
C GLY A 278 2.21 -21.50 -11.25
N THR A 279 2.45 -21.15 -12.52
CA THR A 279 2.18 -19.81 -13.07
C THR A 279 0.86 -19.73 -13.86
N TRP A 280 0.38 -18.53 -14.22
CA TRP A 280 -0.84 -18.38 -15.02
C TRP A 280 -0.70 -19.00 -16.41
N GLY A 281 0.45 -18.83 -17.06
CA GLY A 281 0.77 -19.46 -18.33
C GLY A 281 0.77 -21.00 -18.26
N SER A 282 0.94 -21.58 -17.06
CA SER A 282 0.81 -23.03 -16.85
C SER A 282 -0.65 -23.50 -17.03
N GLU A 283 -1.63 -22.73 -16.54
CA GLU A 283 -3.07 -22.95 -16.81
C GLU A 283 -3.39 -22.68 -18.29
N VAL A 284 -2.90 -21.58 -18.88
CA VAL A 284 -3.11 -21.29 -20.32
C VAL A 284 -2.62 -22.44 -21.20
N ALA A 285 -1.41 -22.95 -20.96
CA ALA A 285 -0.89 -24.11 -21.66
C ALA A 285 -1.75 -25.36 -21.45
N ALA A 286 -2.18 -25.65 -20.22
CA ALA A 286 -3.06 -26.78 -19.92
C ALA A 286 -4.40 -26.70 -20.66
N ARG A 287 -5.03 -25.51 -20.74
CA ARG A 287 -6.28 -25.33 -21.50
C ARG A 287 -6.06 -25.45 -23.01
N LEU A 288 -4.99 -24.87 -23.55
CA LEU A 288 -4.64 -25.04 -24.97
C LEU A 288 -4.33 -26.51 -25.32
N HIS A 289 -3.69 -27.27 -24.43
CA HIS A 289 -3.44 -28.70 -24.61
C HIS A 289 -4.72 -29.55 -24.46
N ALA A 290 -5.66 -29.16 -23.60
CA ALA A 290 -6.93 -29.87 -23.45
C ALA A 290 -7.90 -29.61 -24.61
N GLU A 291 -8.01 -28.35 -25.07
CA GLU A 291 -9.10 -27.90 -25.95
C GLU A 291 -8.67 -27.61 -27.40
N ALA A 292 -7.37 -27.44 -27.67
CA ALA A 292 -6.85 -27.02 -28.97
C ALA A 292 -5.67 -27.86 -29.51
N TRP A 293 -5.30 -28.98 -28.87
CA TRP A 293 -4.15 -29.82 -29.26
C TRP A 293 -4.02 -30.13 -30.77
N PRO A 294 -5.10 -30.48 -31.52
CA PRO A 294 -4.99 -30.78 -32.95
C PRO A 294 -4.60 -29.57 -33.83
N LEU A 295 -4.65 -28.35 -33.29
CA LEU A 295 -4.27 -27.12 -33.98
C LEU A 295 -2.78 -26.77 -33.76
N LEU A 296 -2.22 -27.19 -32.61
CA LEU A 296 -0.87 -26.85 -32.19
C LEU A 296 0.19 -27.60 -33.02
N ARG A 297 1.29 -26.91 -33.35
CA ARG A 297 2.44 -27.49 -34.08
C ARG A 297 3.56 -28.02 -33.18
N GLY A 298 3.41 -27.85 -31.86
CA GLY A 298 4.40 -28.23 -30.85
C GLY A 298 3.88 -27.93 -29.44
N PRO A 299 4.72 -28.09 -28.41
CA PRO A 299 4.38 -27.67 -27.04
C PRO A 299 4.14 -26.16 -26.96
N VAL A 300 3.42 -25.74 -25.91
CA VAL A 300 3.28 -24.31 -25.57
C VAL A 300 4.49 -23.96 -24.70
N GLU A 301 5.27 -22.99 -25.13
CA GLU A 301 6.48 -22.55 -24.44
C GLU A 301 6.14 -21.49 -23.39
N LEU A 302 6.69 -21.62 -22.18
CA LEU A 302 6.47 -20.66 -21.08
C LEU A 302 7.70 -19.78 -20.85
N VAL A 303 7.46 -18.50 -20.57
CA VAL A 303 8.48 -17.55 -20.12
C VAL A 303 7.89 -16.63 -19.03
N SER A 304 8.61 -16.51 -17.92
CA SER A 304 8.16 -15.83 -16.70
C SER A 304 9.34 -15.16 -15.98
N SER A 305 9.05 -14.33 -14.97
CA SER A 305 10.06 -13.78 -14.06
C SER A 305 10.76 -14.91 -13.28
N ALA A 306 12.04 -14.70 -12.95
CA ALA A 306 12.85 -15.70 -12.26
C ALA A 306 12.26 -16.10 -10.88
N ASP A 307 12.51 -17.34 -10.47
CA ASP A 307 12.16 -17.86 -9.13
C ASP A 307 13.04 -17.23 -8.04
N ARG A 308 12.76 -15.95 -7.73
CA ARG A 308 13.50 -15.10 -6.78
C ARG A 308 12.57 -14.04 -6.20
N VAL A 309 12.90 -13.59 -4.98
CA VAL A 309 12.33 -12.36 -4.40
C VAL A 309 12.77 -11.16 -5.23
N ILE A 310 11.84 -10.25 -5.55
CA ILE A 310 12.11 -9.03 -6.33
C ILE A 310 12.85 -8.01 -5.44
N PRO A 311 14.09 -7.62 -5.77
CA PRO A 311 14.86 -6.66 -4.99
C PRO A 311 14.59 -5.21 -5.44
N SER A 312 14.85 -4.23 -4.57
CA SER A 312 14.68 -2.80 -4.88
C SER A 312 15.83 -2.18 -5.69
N ALA A 313 16.98 -2.84 -5.78
CA ALA A 313 18.12 -2.35 -6.56
C ALA A 313 17.86 -2.58 -8.07
N PRO A 314 17.78 -1.53 -8.92
CA PRO A 314 17.23 -1.67 -10.28
C PRO A 314 17.94 -2.69 -11.18
N HIS A 315 19.27 -2.82 -11.06
CA HIS A 315 20.05 -3.80 -11.84
C HIS A 315 19.82 -5.26 -11.39
N LEU A 316 19.32 -5.48 -10.18
CA LEU A 316 18.89 -6.78 -9.69
C LEU A 316 17.39 -7.01 -9.94
N GLU A 317 16.57 -5.96 -9.89
CA GLU A 317 15.15 -5.99 -10.28
C GLU A 317 15.01 -6.43 -11.74
N GLN A 318 15.76 -5.79 -12.64
CA GLN A 318 15.87 -6.14 -14.06
C GLN A 318 16.41 -7.56 -14.32
N ALA A 319 17.16 -8.14 -13.37
CA ALA A 319 17.67 -9.51 -13.44
C ALA A 319 16.68 -10.56 -12.90
N VAL A 320 15.57 -10.15 -12.29
CA VAL A 320 14.47 -11.02 -11.83
C VAL A 320 13.25 -10.92 -12.73
N LEU A 321 12.84 -9.71 -13.12
CA LEU A 321 11.61 -9.48 -13.90
C LEU A 321 11.75 -9.91 -15.37
N LEU A 322 10.63 -10.33 -15.98
CA LEU A 322 10.58 -10.70 -17.39
C LEU A 322 10.87 -9.51 -18.32
N GLY A 323 12.09 -9.45 -18.85
CA GLY A 323 12.52 -8.45 -19.85
C GLY A 323 12.27 -8.87 -21.30
N THR A 324 12.18 -7.87 -22.19
CA THR A 324 11.99 -8.01 -23.66
C THR A 324 12.97 -9.00 -24.30
N ASP A 325 14.24 -9.01 -23.89
CA ASP A 325 15.25 -9.91 -24.46
C ASP A 325 14.97 -11.38 -24.17
N ALA A 326 14.39 -11.74 -23.01
CA ALA A 326 14.04 -13.13 -22.70
C ALA A 326 12.86 -13.64 -23.54
N ILE A 327 11.91 -12.76 -23.88
CA ILE A 327 10.81 -13.07 -24.82
C ILE A 327 11.37 -13.25 -26.24
N LEU A 328 12.24 -12.32 -26.68
CA LEU A 328 12.92 -12.38 -27.98
C LEU A 328 13.77 -13.65 -28.12
N ASP A 329 14.51 -14.02 -27.08
CA ASP A 329 15.30 -15.26 -27.04
C ASP A 329 14.41 -16.51 -27.18
N ARG A 330 13.23 -16.52 -26.56
CA ARG A 330 12.28 -17.64 -26.70
C ARG A 330 11.73 -17.74 -28.13
N ILE A 331 11.35 -16.61 -28.73
CA ILE A 331 10.93 -16.54 -30.15
C ILE A 331 12.05 -17.05 -31.07
N MET A 332 13.29 -16.62 -30.84
CA MET A 332 14.42 -16.98 -31.70
C MET A 332 14.88 -18.45 -31.54
N ARG A 333 14.57 -19.11 -30.42
CA ARG A 333 14.84 -20.55 -30.19
C ARG A 333 13.85 -21.49 -30.88
N LEU A 334 12.63 -21.02 -31.19
CA LEU A 334 11.69 -21.81 -31.99
C LEU A 334 12.26 -22.01 -33.42
N PRO A 335 12.01 -23.16 -34.08
CA PRO A 335 12.40 -23.35 -35.48
C PRO A 335 11.86 -22.23 -36.38
N ALA A 336 12.51 -21.98 -37.51
CA ALA A 336 11.92 -21.14 -38.54
C ALA A 336 10.69 -21.85 -39.13
N ALA A 337 9.60 -21.11 -39.37
CA ALA A 337 8.47 -21.66 -40.08
C ALA A 337 8.92 -22.18 -41.46
N PRO A 338 8.52 -23.39 -41.88
CA PRO A 338 8.95 -23.94 -43.15
C PRO A 338 8.45 -23.04 -44.28
N VAL A 339 9.37 -22.45 -45.04
CA VAL A 339 9.05 -21.70 -46.25
C VAL A 339 8.27 -22.61 -47.18
N ALA A 340 7.11 -22.16 -47.66
CA ALA A 340 6.18 -22.98 -48.43
C ALA A 340 6.74 -23.31 -49.83
N THR A 341 7.63 -24.29 -49.91
CA THR A 341 8.17 -24.82 -51.15
C THR A 341 7.08 -25.58 -51.89
N GLY A 342 6.63 -25.03 -53.03
CA GLY A 342 5.55 -25.58 -53.84
C GLY A 342 5.91 -26.89 -54.53
N TYR A 343 5.84 -28.01 -53.81
CA TYR A 343 6.08 -29.35 -54.36
C TYR A 343 4.97 -30.33 -53.97
N ARG A 344 4.46 -31.09 -54.95
CA ARG A 344 3.34 -32.03 -54.76
C ARG A 344 3.83 -33.49 -54.79
N GLY A 345 3.65 -34.19 -53.67
CA GLY A 345 3.42 -35.64 -53.64
C GLY A 345 4.66 -36.55 -53.58
N GLY A 346 4.61 -37.49 -52.64
CA GLY A 346 5.58 -38.57 -52.43
C GLY A 346 5.35 -39.16 -51.02
N PRO A 347 5.21 -40.48 -50.85
CA PRO A 347 4.87 -41.08 -49.55
C PRO A 347 6.08 -41.10 -48.59
N ALA A 348 5.79 -41.30 -47.31
CA ALA A 348 6.76 -41.23 -46.22
C ALA A 348 7.59 -42.51 -46.05
N ASP A 349 8.81 -42.34 -45.54
CA ASP A 349 9.65 -43.39 -44.94
C ASP A 349 10.14 -42.95 -43.55
N ALA A 350 10.48 -43.92 -42.70
CA ALA A 350 10.74 -43.72 -41.27
C ALA A 350 12.18 -43.21 -40.96
N PRO A 351 12.42 -42.57 -39.80
CA PRO A 351 13.67 -41.85 -39.54
C PRO A 351 14.86 -42.75 -39.20
N ALA A 352 16.05 -42.38 -39.69
CA ALA A 352 17.32 -42.99 -39.32
C ALA A 352 18.07 -42.16 -38.26
N THR A 353 18.56 -42.82 -37.21
CA THR A 353 19.37 -42.22 -36.14
C THR A 353 20.85 -42.08 -36.55
N PRO A 354 21.52 -40.97 -36.17
CA PRO A 354 22.97 -40.91 -36.02
C PRO A 354 23.39 -41.01 -34.53
N ALA A 355 24.55 -41.62 -34.28
CA ALA A 355 25.15 -41.72 -32.94
C ALA A 355 25.89 -40.44 -32.52
N GLY A 356 26.09 -40.24 -31.21
CA GLY A 356 26.66 -39.02 -30.64
C GLY A 356 28.20 -38.97 -30.54
N VAL A 357 28.72 -37.81 -30.13
CA VAL A 357 30.14 -37.55 -29.82
C VAL A 357 30.24 -36.75 -28.52
N SER A 358 31.29 -37.00 -27.73
CA SER A 358 31.50 -36.48 -26.37
C SER A 358 31.88 -34.99 -26.29
N PRO A 359 31.69 -34.31 -25.14
CA PRO A 359 31.87 -32.86 -25.01
C PRO A 359 33.32 -32.41 -24.83
N GLY A 360 33.63 -31.20 -25.32
CA GLY A 360 34.88 -30.48 -25.06
C GLY A 360 34.66 -29.23 -24.20
N VAL A 361 35.59 -28.95 -23.28
CA VAL A 361 35.52 -27.82 -22.34
C VAL A 361 36.16 -26.55 -22.95
N PRO A 362 35.48 -25.38 -22.93
CA PRO A 362 36.10 -24.11 -23.33
C PRO A 362 37.08 -23.59 -22.28
N GLY A 363 38.24 -23.11 -22.73
CA GLY A 363 39.25 -22.45 -21.87
C GLY A 363 38.92 -20.97 -21.59
N ALA A 364 39.54 -20.42 -20.55
CA ALA A 364 39.37 -19.01 -20.17
C ALA A 364 40.08 -18.02 -21.10
N VAL A 365 39.52 -16.81 -21.23
CA VAL A 365 40.08 -15.66 -21.96
C VAL A 365 40.01 -14.42 -21.03
N PRO A 366 41.03 -13.55 -20.97
CA PRO A 366 41.22 -12.63 -19.83
C PRO A 366 40.55 -11.25 -19.98
N VAL A 367 40.40 -10.57 -18.84
CA VAL A 367 39.84 -9.22 -18.70
C VAL A 367 40.91 -8.13 -18.94
N PRO A 368 40.67 -7.12 -19.80
CA PRO A 368 41.51 -5.93 -19.90
C PRO A 368 41.27 -4.95 -18.73
N ARG A 369 42.32 -4.25 -18.28
CA ARG A 369 42.21 -3.14 -17.32
C ARG A 369 42.20 -1.78 -18.02
N THR A 370 41.61 -0.80 -17.36
CA THR A 370 41.59 0.63 -17.71
C THR A 370 42.82 1.38 -17.22
N ASP A 371 43.19 2.47 -17.89
CA ASP A 371 43.84 3.66 -17.29
C ASP A 371 43.45 4.92 -18.11
N PRO A 372 43.56 6.17 -17.57
CA PRO A 372 42.70 7.28 -18.03
C PRO A 372 43.40 8.61 -18.45
N SER A 373 42.56 9.57 -18.88
CA SER A 373 42.79 11.04 -18.98
C SER A 373 43.57 11.58 -20.19
N PRO A 374 43.45 12.90 -20.54
CA PRO A 374 42.54 13.95 -20.04
C PRO A 374 41.63 14.58 -21.15
N VAL A 375 40.89 15.65 -20.82
CA VAL A 375 40.01 16.42 -21.73
C VAL A 375 40.25 17.93 -21.53
N ASP A 376 40.26 18.71 -22.62
CA ASP A 376 40.30 20.19 -22.60
C ASP A 376 38.92 20.83 -22.91
N PRO A 377 38.60 22.03 -22.36
CA PRO A 377 37.28 22.65 -22.46
C PRO A 377 37.12 23.70 -23.61
N PRO A 378 35.89 23.96 -24.09
CA PRO A 378 35.58 25.06 -25.02
C PRO A 378 35.30 26.40 -24.28
N PRO A 379 35.40 27.56 -24.98
CA PRO A 379 35.25 28.90 -24.39
C PRO A 379 33.80 29.40 -24.29
N SER A 380 33.61 30.48 -23.52
CA SER A 380 32.32 31.13 -23.22
C SER A 380 31.91 32.23 -24.23
N ALA A 381 30.61 32.60 -24.20
CA ALA A 381 29.99 33.61 -25.06
C ALA A 381 29.56 34.88 -24.26
N PRO A 382 29.42 36.06 -24.92
CA PRO A 382 29.12 37.33 -24.24
C PRO A 382 27.62 37.63 -24.02
N THR A 383 27.35 38.59 -23.14
CA THR A 383 26.04 38.95 -22.58
C THR A 383 25.31 40.10 -23.29
N THR A 384 23.98 40.02 -23.46
CA THR A 384 23.04 41.17 -23.29
C THR A 384 21.56 40.74 -23.39
N ALA A 385 20.71 41.11 -22.41
CA ALA A 385 19.29 41.53 -22.57
C ALA A 385 18.58 41.65 -21.20
N ALA A 386 18.77 42.77 -20.49
CA ALA A 386 18.14 42.99 -19.18
C ALA A 386 16.67 43.45 -19.30
N GLN A 387 15.73 42.51 -19.47
CA GLN A 387 14.30 42.74 -19.24
C GLN A 387 13.48 41.47 -18.93
N ALA A 388 14.06 40.27 -19.07
CA ALA A 388 13.43 39.05 -18.57
C ALA A 388 13.48 38.99 -17.05
N GLY A 389 12.36 38.61 -16.41
CA GLY A 389 12.39 38.05 -15.06
C GLY A 389 13.20 36.74 -15.06
N VAL A 390 13.78 36.38 -13.91
CA VAL A 390 14.52 35.12 -13.77
C VAL A 390 13.49 33.98 -13.80
N PRO A 391 13.66 32.95 -14.65
CA PRO A 391 12.70 31.87 -14.75
C PRO A 391 12.62 31.03 -13.46
N VAL A 392 11.43 30.47 -13.24
CA VAL A 392 11.21 29.30 -12.40
C VAL A 392 11.26 28.09 -13.33
N ASP A 393 12.44 27.53 -13.50
CA ASP A 393 12.68 26.34 -14.34
C ASP A 393 12.39 25.06 -13.56
N VAL A 394 11.79 24.06 -14.20
CA VAL A 394 11.60 22.73 -13.58
C VAL A 394 12.88 21.90 -13.75
N PRO A 395 13.63 21.57 -12.69
CA PRO A 395 14.87 20.81 -12.80
C PRO A 395 14.61 19.35 -13.22
N ARG A 396 15.64 18.64 -13.68
CA ARG A 396 15.56 17.19 -13.96
C ARG A 396 15.61 16.39 -12.65
N LEU A 397 14.45 16.34 -11.98
CA LEU A 397 14.22 15.65 -10.70
C LEU A 397 14.37 14.13 -10.82
N ASN A 398 14.03 13.57 -11.98
CA ASN A 398 14.12 12.14 -12.26
C ASN A 398 14.79 11.89 -13.62
N PRO A 399 15.87 11.08 -13.71
CA PRO A 399 16.53 10.76 -14.99
C PRO A 399 15.61 10.12 -16.04
N ASN A 400 14.61 9.35 -15.61
CA ASN A 400 13.76 8.52 -16.48
C ASN A 400 12.49 9.23 -16.98
N ASP A 401 12.20 10.45 -16.52
CA ASP A 401 10.97 11.16 -16.89
C ASP A 401 11.22 12.11 -18.08
N ASP A 402 10.26 12.12 -19.01
CA ASP A 402 10.19 13.02 -20.16
C ASP A 402 9.26 14.23 -19.91
N SER A 403 8.36 14.11 -18.94
CA SER A 403 7.30 15.05 -18.62
C SER A 403 6.92 14.96 -17.14
N TYR A 404 6.62 16.12 -16.56
CA TYR A 404 6.07 16.31 -15.21
C TYR A 404 4.70 16.97 -15.31
N VAL A 405 3.93 16.98 -14.22
CA VAL A 405 2.67 17.75 -14.14
C VAL A 405 2.82 18.83 -13.09
N LEU A 406 2.51 20.08 -13.43
CA LEU A 406 2.39 21.16 -12.44
C LEU A 406 1.09 20.95 -11.66
N LEU A 407 1.18 20.57 -10.38
CA LEU A 407 0.00 20.31 -9.56
C LEU A 407 -0.68 21.62 -9.14
N GLU A 408 0.09 22.51 -8.51
CA GLU A 408 -0.41 23.79 -8.00
C GLU A 408 0.72 24.83 -7.86
N TRP A 409 0.31 26.09 -7.76
CA TRP A 409 1.16 27.19 -7.33
C TRP A 409 0.94 27.44 -5.84
N LEU A 410 2.00 27.34 -5.05
CA LEU A 410 1.99 27.54 -3.60
C LEU A 410 1.92 29.05 -3.25
N VAL A 411 2.29 29.92 -4.19
CA VAL A 411 2.23 31.38 -4.06
C VAL A 411 1.44 32.01 -5.21
N ALA A 412 0.58 32.98 -4.88
CA ALA A 412 -0.30 33.66 -5.82
C ALA A 412 0.44 34.56 -6.83
N ASP A 413 -0.12 34.68 -8.03
CA ASP A 413 0.42 35.54 -9.09
C ASP A 413 0.50 37.01 -8.67
N GLY A 414 1.69 37.61 -8.76
CA GLY A 414 1.95 38.98 -8.35
C GLY A 414 2.31 39.19 -6.88
N ALA A 415 2.46 38.14 -6.06
CA ALA A 415 3.01 38.25 -4.71
C ALA A 415 4.55 38.35 -4.70
N THR A 416 5.11 38.99 -3.66
CA THR A 416 6.56 38.98 -3.39
C THR A 416 6.95 37.65 -2.73
N VAL A 417 8.04 37.06 -3.20
CA VAL A 417 8.66 35.83 -2.68
C VAL A 417 10.12 36.06 -2.31
N GLU A 418 10.64 35.26 -1.38
CA GLU A 418 12.03 35.28 -0.94
C GLU A 418 12.90 34.22 -1.62
N ALA A 419 14.23 34.40 -1.60
CA ALA A 419 15.17 33.45 -2.21
C ALA A 419 15.18 32.11 -1.46
N GLY A 420 14.75 31.04 -2.13
CA GLY A 420 14.61 29.70 -1.55
C GLY A 420 13.23 29.35 -0.99
N GLU A 421 12.24 30.25 -1.10
CA GLU A 421 10.84 29.98 -0.73
C GLU A 421 10.15 29.05 -1.75
N PRO A 422 9.38 28.02 -1.34
CA PRO A 422 8.68 27.14 -2.28
C PRO A 422 7.50 27.86 -2.96
N VAL A 423 7.48 27.88 -4.29
CA VAL A 423 6.48 28.63 -5.09
C VAL A 423 5.53 27.75 -5.89
N ALA A 424 5.89 26.51 -6.18
CA ALA A 424 5.07 25.57 -6.97
C ALA A 424 5.36 24.11 -6.60
N ALA A 425 4.39 23.22 -6.80
CA ALA A 425 4.55 21.78 -6.61
C ALA A 425 4.40 21.02 -7.95
N VAL A 426 5.35 20.13 -8.26
CA VAL A 426 5.33 19.31 -9.48
C VAL A 426 5.27 17.81 -9.16
N GLU A 427 4.43 17.09 -9.89
CA GLU A 427 4.36 15.62 -9.85
C GLU A 427 5.41 15.02 -10.80
N THR A 428 6.31 14.22 -10.23
CA THR A 428 7.23 13.33 -10.97
C THR A 428 6.71 11.90 -10.93
N SER A 429 7.25 10.97 -11.72
CA SER A 429 6.81 9.56 -11.66
C SER A 429 7.33 8.77 -10.44
N LYS A 430 7.71 9.49 -9.36
CA LYS A 430 8.25 8.95 -8.09
C LYS A 430 7.71 9.67 -6.85
N ALA A 431 7.62 11.00 -6.90
CA ALA A 431 7.23 11.85 -5.77
C ALA A 431 6.67 13.20 -6.26
N ILE A 432 6.00 13.92 -5.36
CA ILE A 432 5.74 15.36 -5.52
C ILE A 432 6.99 16.11 -5.02
N GLU A 433 7.45 17.07 -5.78
CA GLU A 433 8.66 17.86 -5.50
C GLU A 433 8.31 19.36 -5.52
N GLU A 434 8.84 20.12 -4.56
CA GLU A 434 8.63 21.57 -4.46
C GLU A 434 9.69 22.35 -5.24
N LEU A 435 9.24 23.35 -6.01
CA LEU A 435 10.11 24.26 -6.77
C LEU A 435 10.29 25.56 -6.00
N ALA A 436 11.54 25.84 -5.61
CA ALA A 436 11.89 27.03 -4.85
C ALA A 436 12.18 28.24 -5.75
N ALA A 437 11.85 29.44 -5.25
CA ALA A 437 12.19 30.71 -5.86
C ALA A 437 13.71 30.89 -5.97
N THR A 438 14.20 31.04 -7.21
CA THR A 438 15.63 31.17 -7.51
C THR A 438 16.26 32.49 -7.03
N ARG A 439 15.43 33.47 -6.65
CA ARG A 439 15.79 34.73 -5.99
C ARG A 439 14.56 35.39 -5.37
N ALA A 440 14.78 36.39 -4.51
CA ALA A 440 13.71 37.26 -4.06
C ALA A 440 13.14 38.15 -5.18
N GLY A 441 11.87 38.51 -5.10
CA GLY A 441 11.17 39.41 -6.04
C GLY A 441 9.69 39.06 -6.24
N VAL A 442 9.04 39.63 -7.25
CA VAL A 442 7.60 39.40 -7.51
C VAL A 442 7.39 38.24 -8.48
N LEU A 443 6.62 37.23 -8.08
CA LEU A 443 6.30 36.05 -8.88
C LEU A 443 5.29 36.36 -10.00
N ARG A 444 5.50 35.78 -11.18
CA ARG A 444 4.52 35.67 -12.27
C ARG A 444 4.40 34.24 -12.79
N GLN A 445 3.17 33.79 -12.97
CA GLN A 445 2.82 32.43 -13.40
C GLN A 445 2.61 32.39 -14.93
N ASP A 446 3.48 31.69 -15.67
CA ASP A 446 3.36 31.54 -17.13
C ASP A 446 2.58 30.25 -17.52
N VAL A 447 2.43 29.29 -16.60
CA VAL A 447 1.81 27.97 -16.82
C VAL A 447 0.73 27.69 -15.77
N ALA A 448 -0.40 27.14 -16.19
CA ALA A 448 -1.53 26.80 -15.31
C ALA A 448 -1.35 25.46 -14.58
N ALA A 449 -1.96 25.34 -13.40
CA ALA A 449 -2.12 24.09 -12.67
C ALA A 449 -2.82 23.02 -13.55
N GLY A 450 -2.39 21.76 -13.42
CA GLY A 450 -2.82 20.61 -14.22
C GLY A 450 -2.16 20.47 -15.60
N ALA A 451 -1.18 21.30 -15.96
CA ALA A 451 -0.50 21.25 -17.25
C ALA A 451 0.75 20.33 -17.26
N ASP A 452 0.99 19.68 -18.41
CA ASP A 452 2.27 19.01 -18.71
C ASP A 452 3.40 20.05 -18.76
N CYS A 453 4.50 19.85 -18.01
CA CYS A 453 5.73 20.63 -18.12
C CYS A 453 6.94 19.70 -18.37
N ALA A 454 7.97 20.19 -19.07
CA ALA A 454 9.13 19.40 -19.45
C ALA A 454 10.34 19.68 -18.53
N PRO A 455 11.23 18.70 -18.27
CA PRO A 455 12.47 18.93 -17.53
C PRO A 455 13.35 19.97 -18.25
N GLY A 456 13.62 21.11 -17.60
CA GLY A 456 14.35 22.25 -18.16
C GLY A 456 13.47 23.31 -18.86
N ALA A 457 12.16 23.25 -18.73
CA ALA A 457 11.25 24.31 -19.20
C ALA A 457 10.89 25.30 -18.06
N PRO A 458 10.75 26.60 -18.36
CA PRO A 458 10.25 27.60 -17.42
C PRO A 458 8.73 27.49 -17.26
N ILE A 459 8.23 27.52 -16.02
CA ILE A 459 6.79 27.57 -15.69
C ILE A 459 6.32 28.96 -15.23
N GLY A 460 7.24 29.85 -14.87
CA GLY A 460 6.96 31.21 -14.39
C GLY A 460 8.23 32.05 -14.31
N ARG A 461 8.13 33.26 -13.77
CA ARG A 461 9.25 34.24 -13.69
C ARG A 461 9.20 35.07 -12.43
N ILE A 462 10.35 35.44 -11.90
CA ILE A 462 10.50 36.37 -10.78
C ILE A 462 11.02 37.72 -11.29
N LEU A 463 10.32 38.80 -10.96
CA LEU A 463 10.60 40.19 -11.36
C LEU A 463 11.36 40.96 -10.26
N PRO A 464 12.19 41.97 -10.58
CA PRO A 464 12.87 42.79 -9.58
C PRO A 464 11.88 43.74 -8.88
N GLU A 465 12.03 43.94 -7.58
CA GLU A 465 11.20 44.85 -6.78
C GLU A 465 11.74 46.29 -6.86
N SER A 466 10.87 47.27 -7.15
CA SER A 466 11.28 48.68 -7.29
C SER A 466 10.10 49.67 -7.20
N ALA A 467 9.65 49.99 -5.98
CA ALA A 467 8.84 51.18 -5.71
C ALA A 467 8.81 51.56 -4.22
N VAL A 468 9.15 52.82 -3.90
CA VAL A 468 8.96 53.52 -2.60
C VAL A 468 9.91 53.10 -1.43
N PRO A 469 10.38 54.00 -0.53
CA PRO A 469 11.61 53.78 0.24
C PRO A 469 11.49 53.74 1.79
N ALA A 470 12.58 53.27 2.43
CA ALA A 470 12.92 53.35 3.87
C ALA A 470 14.01 54.45 4.11
N PRO A 471 14.80 54.54 5.22
CA PRO A 471 14.80 53.87 6.54
C PRO A 471 14.66 54.98 7.66
N PRO A 472 15.35 55.07 8.84
CA PRO A 472 16.38 54.26 9.55
C PRO A 472 15.81 53.50 10.79
N GLU A 473 16.50 52.69 11.62
CA GLU A 473 17.93 52.42 11.95
C GLU A 473 18.66 53.39 12.92
N PRO A 474 19.79 53.00 13.59
CA PRO A 474 20.38 51.66 13.81
C PRO A 474 20.88 51.41 15.26
N LEU A 475 21.66 50.31 15.43
CA LEU A 475 22.74 50.00 16.42
C LEU A 475 22.47 48.76 17.32
N GLY A 476 23.31 47.71 17.35
CA GLY A 476 24.46 47.35 16.50
C GLY A 476 25.56 46.58 17.24
N SER A 477 26.30 45.69 16.55
CA SER A 477 27.62 45.16 16.95
C SER A 477 28.32 44.49 15.76
N PRO A 478 29.63 44.74 15.47
CA PRO A 478 30.26 44.31 14.22
C PRO A 478 31.42 43.30 14.32
N ALA A 479 31.71 42.72 13.14
CA ALA A 479 32.83 41.89 12.66
C ALA A 479 34.17 41.77 13.42
N ALA A 480 34.76 40.57 13.31
CA ALA A 480 36.21 40.29 13.30
C ALA A 480 36.51 39.14 12.29
N ALA A 481 37.77 38.89 11.93
CA ALA A 481 38.18 37.97 10.86
C ALA A 481 39.36 37.05 11.24
N TYR A 482 39.84 36.24 10.27
CA TYR A 482 40.98 35.28 10.30
C TYR A 482 40.70 33.90 10.95
N PRO A 483 41.43 32.81 10.57
CA PRO A 483 42.03 32.49 9.26
C PRO A 483 41.75 31.04 8.79
N GLU A 484 42.41 30.60 7.71
CA GLU A 484 42.32 29.25 7.14
C GLU A 484 42.93 28.13 8.01
N GLN A 485 42.38 26.92 7.92
CA GLN A 485 43.18 25.69 7.75
C GLN A 485 42.34 24.58 7.07
N VAL A 486 43.02 23.58 6.50
CA VAL A 486 42.48 22.61 5.53
C VAL A 486 42.50 21.20 6.10
N GLU A 487 41.43 20.39 5.91
CA GLU A 487 41.61 18.97 5.57
C GLU A 487 40.40 18.25 4.92
N ALA A 488 40.76 17.24 4.12
CA ALA A 488 40.03 16.16 3.45
C ALA A 488 38.49 16.05 3.42
N VAL A 489 37.97 15.65 2.25
CA VAL A 489 36.59 15.16 2.04
C VAL A 489 36.39 13.82 2.77
N GLY A 490 35.74 13.86 3.93
CA GLY A 490 35.16 12.69 4.59
C GLY A 490 33.78 12.30 4.01
N THR A 491 33.42 11.03 4.16
CA THR A 491 32.10 10.45 3.84
C THR A 491 30.93 11.39 4.16
N ARG A 492 30.01 11.62 3.21
CA ARG A 492 28.76 12.38 3.45
C ARG A 492 28.05 11.83 4.67
N THR A 493 28.05 12.61 5.75
CA THR A 493 27.41 12.26 7.02
C THR A 493 25.90 12.17 6.85
N ALA A 494 25.29 11.24 7.60
CA ALA A 494 23.84 11.23 7.75
C ALA A 494 23.37 12.58 8.35
N THR A 495 22.19 13.05 7.95
CA THR A 495 21.52 14.20 8.56
C THR A 495 21.55 14.05 10.08
N PRO A 496 22.03 15.05 10.87
CA PRO A 496 22.22 14.88 12.31
C PRO A 496 20.93 14.47 13.02
N GLY A 497 20.83 13.18 13.34
CA GLY A 497 19.65 12.62 13.99
C GLY A 497 19.46 13.27 15.36
N ARG A 498 18.34 13.97 15.55
CA ARG A 498 18.03 14.59 16.85
C ARG A 498 18.06 13.48 17.93
N PRO A 499 18.93 13.57 18.96
CA PRO A 499 18.95 12.55 19.99
C PRO A 499 17.63 12.60 20.75
N LEU A 500 17.00 11.44 20.96
CA LEU A 500 15.82 11.34 21.82
C LEU A 500 16.11 12.02 23.18
N PRO A 501 15.20 12.86 23.71
CA PRO A 501 15.37 13.47 25.03
C PRO A 501 15.68 12.43 26.12
N PRO A 502 16.43 12.77 27.19
CA PRO A 502 16.83 11.80 28.21
C PRO A 502 15.67 11.04 28.88
N ALA A 503 14.47 11.65 28.96
CA ALA A 503 13.26 10.96 29.40
C ALA A 503 12.75 9.95 28.36
N GLN A 504 12.66 10.35 27.09
CA GLN A 504 12.19 9.50 26.01
C GLN A 504 13.15 8.34 25.69
N ARG A 505 14.46 8.48 25.97
CA ARG A 505 15.41 7.35 25.94
C ARG A 505 15.04 6.29 26.98
N ARG A 506 14.83 6.67 28.24
CA ARG A 506 14.39 5.73 29.30
C ARG A 506 13.06 5.06 28.97
N ILE A 507 12.11 5.77 28.35
CA ILE A 507 10.86 5.17 27.85
C ILE A 507 11.17 4.14 26.75
N ALA A 508 12.01 4.48 25.77
CA ALA A 508 12.43 3.55 24.72
C ALA A 508 13.17 2.31 25.27
N ASP A 509 13.99 2.47 26.31
CA ASP A 509 14.65 1.36 27.00
C ASP A 509 13.61 0.43 27.66
N VAL A 510 12.70 0.98 28.49
CA VAL A 510 11.64 0.21 29.18
C VAL A 510 10.72 -0.51 28.20
N VAL A 511 10.30 0.16 27.13
CA VAL A 511 9.46 -0.43 26.05
C VAL A 511 10.22 -1.52 25.30
N SER A 512 11.51 -1.31 24.99
CA SER A 512 12.35 -2.31 24.33
C SER A 512 12.55 -3.56 25.18
N THR A 513 12.72 -3.40 26.50
CA THR A 513 12.81 -4.52 27.44
C THR A 513 11.48 -5.27 27.51
N SER A 514 10.36 -4.57 27.70
CA SER A 514 9.01 -5.16 27.72
C SER A 514 8.73 -6.02 26.48
N HIS A 515 8.94 -5.46 25.27
CA HIS A 515 8.72 -6.16 24.01
C HIS A 515 9.67 -7.35 23.73
N ARG A 516 10.81 -7.44 24.43
CA ARG A 516 11.77 -8.56 24.30
C ARG A 516 11.54 -9.65 25.35
N GLU A 517 11.15 -9.25 26.55
CA GLU A 517 11.17 -10.12 27.73
C GLU A 517 9.79 -10.61 28.15
N ILE A 518 8.69 -9.99 27.69
CA ILE A 518 7.31 -10.34 28.09
C ILE A 518 6.51 -10.86 26.88
N PRO A 519 6.12 -12.15 26.87
CA PRO A 519 5.15 -12.69 25.91
C PRO A 519 3.73 -12.15 26.16
N VAL A 520 3.48 -10.90 25.77
CA VAL A 520 2.20 -10.20 26.00
C VAL A 520 1.07 -10.82 25.19
N ALA A 521 0.07 -11.36 25.89
CA ALA A 521 -1.25 -11.64 25.36
C ALA A 521 -2.25 -10.55 25.82
N PHE A 522 -3.43 -10.52 25.20
CA PHE A 522 -4.43 -9.48 25.42
C PHE A 522 -5.86 -10.05 25.32
N THR A 523 -6.77 -9.53 26.14
CA THR A 523 -8.20 -9.87 26.11
C THR A 523 -8.99 -8.63 26.51
N ALA A 524 -10.11 -8.34 25.86
CA ALA A 524 -10.97 -7.21 26.19
C ALA A 524 -12.44 -7.66 26.31
N VAL A 525 -13.22 -6.98 27.14
CA VAL A 525 -14.65 -7.23 27.33
C VAL A 525 -15.42 -5.91 27.43
N ARG A 526 -16.65 -5.88 26.87
CA ARG A 526 -17.56 -4.74 27.02
C ARG A 526 -18.24 -4.79 28.39
N VAL A 527 -17.96 -3.79 29.23
CA VAL A 527 -18.57 -3.65 30.57
C VAL A 527 -19.59 -2.53 30.54
N ASP A 528 -20.82 -2.82 30.99
CA ASP A 528 -21.80 -1.79 31.37
C ASP A 528 -21.30 -1.10 32.66
N VAL A 529 -20.89 0.17 32.56
CA VAL A 529 -20.34 0.97 33.66
C VAL A 529 -21.35 1.98 34.21
N THR A 530 -22.64 1.84 33.84
CA THR A 530 -23.70 2.76 34.27
C THR A 530 -23.84 2.80 35.80
N ALA A 531 -23.68 1.67 36.48
CA ALA A 531 -23.70 1.57 37.94
C ALA A 531 -22.46 2.24 38.56
N ALA A 532 -21.25 1.87 38.11
CA ALA A 532 -20.00 2.50 38.55
C ALA A 532 -20.00 4.03 38.43
N LEU A 533 -20.55 4.60 37.33
CA LEU A 533 -20.67 6.04 37.15
C LEU A 533 -21.70 6.70 38.08
N ALA A 534 -22.80 6.02 38.40
CA ALA A 534 -23.76 6.49 39.38
C ALA A 534 -23.17 6.43 40.81
N TYR A 535 -22.38 5.40 41.11
CA TYR A 535 -21.68 5.25 42.39
C TYR A 535 -20.59 6.32 42.55
N ALA A 536 -19.75 6.56 41.53
CA ALA A 536 -18.72 7.60 41.56
C ALA A 536 -19.29 8.98 41.91
N ARG A 537 -20.45 9.35 41.32
CA ARG A 537 -21.15 10.61 41.66
C ARG A 537 -21.59 10.66 43.11
N ARG A 538 -22.25 9.60 43.60
CA ARG A 538 -22.67 9.51 45.00
C ARG A 538 -21.47 9.59 45.96
N ALA A 539 -20.38 8.91 45.65
CA ALA A 539 -19.15 8.95 46.45
C ALA A 539 -18.50 10.34 46.46
N ALA A 540 -18.51 11.06 45.33
CA ALA A 540 -18.08 12.46 45.27
C ALA A 540 -18.97 13.39 46.11
N ASP A 541 -20.30 13.23 46.05
CA ASP A 541 -21.25 14.00 46.87
C ASP A 541 -21.11 13.69 48.38
N GLU A 542 -20.80 12.44 48.76
CA GLU A 542 -20.66 11.98 50.15
C GLU A 542 -19.28 12.35 50.77
N THR A 543 -18.19 12.30 49.99
CA THR A 543 -16.82 12.59 50.47
C THR A 543 -16.37 14.03 50.24
N GLY A 544 -16.95 14.72 49.25
CA GLY A 544 -16.44 16.00 48.72
C GLY A 544 -15.18 15.86 47.85
N ALA A 545 -14.70 14.64 47.59
CA ALA A 545 -13.53 14.38 46.76
C ALA A 545 -13.89 14.27 45.26
N THR A 546 -12.88 14.38 44.38
CA THR A 546 -13.08 14.24 42.92
C THR A 546 -13.06 12.75 42.52
N VAL A 547 -14.17 12.05 42.75
CA VAL A 547 -14.32 10.62 42.41
C VAL A 547 -14.90 10.46 41.00
N GLY A 548 -14.20 9.74 40.13
CA GLY A 548 -14.65 9.38 38.78
C GLY A 548 -14.57 7.87 38.53
N LEU A 549 -14.68 7.48 37.25
CA LEU A 549 -14.56 6.07 36.85
C LEU A 549 -13.15 5.53 37.09
N THR A 550 -12.10 6.38 37.01
CA THR A 550 -10.71 5.99 37.30
C THR A 550 -10.58 5.40 38.70
N GLU A 551 -11.10 6.12 39.71
CA GLU A 551 -10.97 5.78 41.12
C GLU A 551 -11.82 4.53 41.44
N VAL A 552 -13.04 4.42 40.90
CA VAL A 552 -13.89 3.22 41.04
C VAL A 552 -13.27 1.99 40.37
N VAL A 553 -12.62 2.14 39.20
CA VAL A 553 -11.91 1.03 38.55
C VAL A 553 -10.66 0.63 39.34
N ILE A 554 -9.88 1.57 39.88
CA ILE A 554 -8.71 1.25 40.71
C ILE A 554 -9.13 0.51 41.99
N ALA A 555 -10.21 0.95 42.66
CA ALA A 555 -10.77 0.24 43.82
C ALA A 555 -11.26 -1.17 43.47
N ALA A 556 -11.97 -1.33 42.33
CA ALA A 556 -12.42 -2.63 41.85
C ALA A 556 -11.26 -3.57 41.46
N VAL A 557 -10.20 -3.03 40.85
CA VAL A 557 -8.94 -3.74 40.58
C VAL A 557 -8.25 -4.14 41.88
N ALA A 558 -8.20 -3.28 42.89
CA ALA A 558 -7.59 -3.62 44.18
C ALA A 558 -8.35 -4.72 44.92
N ALA A 559 -9.69 -4.63 44.97
CA ALA A 559 -10.56 -5.60 45.64
C ALA A 559 -10.54 -7.02 45.04
N LEU A 560 -10.01 -7.20 43.82
CA LEU A 560 -9.87 -8.51 43.17
C LEU A 560 -8.54 -9.22 43.49
N HIS A 561 -7.60 -8.56 44.18
CA HIS A 561 -6.27 -9.11 44.49
C HIS A 561 -6.31 -10.47 45.21
N GLU A 562 -7.08 -10.60 46.31
CA GLU A 562 -7.18 -11.87 47.05
C GLU A 562 -7.68 -13.05 46.19
N ARG A 563 -8.61 -12.77 45.25
CA ARG A 563 -9.22 -13.79 44.37
C ARG A 563 -8.34 -14.12 43.15
N PHE A 564 -7.47 -13.21 42.74
CA PHE A 564 -6.72 -13.29 41.48
C PHE A 564 -5.22 -12.97 41.63
N GLY A 565 -4.62 -13.25 42.79
CA GLY A 565 -3.26 -12.84 43.17
C GLY A 565 -2.16 -13.09 42.11
N ALA A 566 -2.28 -14.17 41.32
CA ALA A 566 -1.36 -14.49 40.22
C ALA A 566 -1.26 -13.38 39.13
N LEU A 567 -2.27 -12.53 38.97
CA LEU A 567 -2.23 -11.37 38.04
C LEU A 567 -1.44 -10.18 38.61
N TYR A 568 -1.17 -10.19 39.91
CA TYR A 568 -0.41 -9.20 40.69
C TYR A 568 0.94 -9.77 41.15
N ALA A 569 1.21 -11.06 40.87
CA ALA A 569 2.51 -11.65 41.07
C ALA A 569 3.54 -11.04 40.11
N ARG A 570 4.82 -11.37 40.30
CA ARG A 570 5.91 -11.03 39.36
C ARG A 570 6.77 -12.25 39.06
N LEU A 571 7.20 -12.39 37.81
CA LEU A 571 8.20 -13.36 37.40
C LEU A 571 9.62 -12.76 37.59
N THR A 572 10.53 -13.50 38.20
CA THR A 572 11.95 -13.13 38.29
C THR A 572 12.78 -13.81 37.20
N GLY A 573 13.99 -13.30 36.93
CA GLY A 573 14.83 -13.75 35.80
C GLY A 573 15.34 -15.20 35.88
N ASP A 574 15.24 -15.83 37.05
CA ASP A 574 15.49 -17.25 37.31
C ASP A 574 14.25 -18.15 37.16
N GLY A 575 13.09 -17.56 36.81
CA GLY A 575 11.84 -18.29 36.58
C GLY A 575 10.97 -18.49 37.83
N LEU A 576 11.35 -17.93 38.98
CA LEU A 576 10.54 -17.95 40.19
C LEU A 576 9.38 -16.95 40.09
N VAL A 577 8.21 -17.37 40.60
CA VAL A 577 7.03 -16.50 40.75
C VAL A 577 6.99 -15.98 42.17
N VAL A 578 6.82 -14.67 42.34
CA VAL A 578 6.69 -14.02 43.64
C VAL A 578 5.35 -13.31 43.69
N ASP A 579 4.43 -13.80 44.53
CA ASP A 579 3.12 -13.18 44.76
C ASP A 579 3.26 -11.81 45.44
N ALA A 580 2.27 -10.94 45.23
CA ALA A 580 2.17 -9.66 45.91
C ALA A 580 1.41 -9.78 47.24
N GLU A 581 1.97 -9.20 48.31
CA GLU A 581 1.32 -9.14 49.64
C GLU A 581 0.09 -8.20 49.65
N ALA A 582 0.10 -7.14 48.82
CA ALA A 582 -0.97 -6.15 48.71
C ALA A 582 -1.01 -5.53 47.30
N PRO A 583 -2.18 -5.07 46.80
CA PRO A 583 -2.29 -4.46 45.47
C PRO A 583 -1.62 -3.08 45.44
N SER A 584 -0.53 -2.96 44.68
CA SER A 584 0.20 -1.71 44.47
C SER A 584 0.03 -1.28 43.01
N ILE A 585 -0.95 -0.43 42.78
CA ILE A 585 -1.48 -0.11 41.46
C ILE A 585 -0.69 1.04 40.85
N GLY A 586 0.05 0.76 39.77
CA GLY A 586 0.60 1.80 38.91
C GLY A 586 -0.53 2.47 38.12
N LEU A 587 -0.48 3.79 37.96
CA LEU A 587 -1.45 4.57 37.18
C LEU A 587 -0.72 5.41 36.13
N THR A 588 -1.16 5.38 34.88
CA THR A 588 -0.64 6.29 33.85
C THR A 588 -1.04 7.74 34.12
N VAL A 589 -0.05 8.64 34.13
CA VAL A 589 -0.27 10.09 34.17
C VAL A 589 0.55 10.74 33.04
N ASP A 590 -0.14 11.27 32.04
CA ASP A 590 0.46 12.16 31.04
C ASP A 590 0.45 13.61 31.55
N VAL A 591 1.49 14.36 31.18
CA VAL A 591 1.67 15.79 31.46
C VAL A 591 2.10 16.56 30.20
N GLY A 592 1.84 16.01 29.01
CA GLY A 592 2.15 16.58 27.69
C GLY A 592 3.64 16.58 27.32
N THR A 593 4.53 16.44 28.29
CA THR A 593 5.99 16.35 28.11
C THR A 593 6.54 14.94 28.37
N GLY A 594 5.68 13.99 28.74
CA GLY A 594 6.04 12.60 28.97
C GLY A 594 5.00 11.86 29.83
N LEU A 595 4.94 10.54 29.63
CA LEU A 595 4.07 9.63 30.38
C LEU A 595 4.81 9.11 31.63
N PHE A 596 4.16 9.18 32.78
CA PHE A 596 4.68 8.69 34.07
C PHE A 596 3.79 7.58 34.62
N LEU A 597 4.38 6.68 35.43
CA LEU A 597 3.70 5.57 36.08
C LEU A 597 3.84 5.64 37.62
N PRO A 598 3.28 6.67 38.30
CA PRO A 598 3.20 6.69 39.76
C PRO A 598 2.37 5.52 40.33
N VAL A 599 2.62 5.15 41.58
CA VAL A 599 2.07 3.96 42.25
C VAL A 599 1.26 4.32 43.48
N ILE A 600 0.02 3.82 43.53
CA ILE A 600 -0.83 3.81 44.71
C ILE A 600 -0.52 2.53 45.48
N ARG A 601 0.06 2.64 46.67
CA ARG A 601 0.44 1.51 47.52
C ARG A 601 -0.76 1.04 48.33
N ASP A 602 -0.93 -0.28 48.42
CA ASP A 602 -2.02 -0.95 49.15
C ASP A 602 -3.41 -0.33 48.88
N ALA A 603 -3.78 -0.30 47.60
CA ALA A 603 -5.01 0.33 47.12
C ALA A 603 -6.31 -0.36 47.62
N ALA A 604 -6.20 -1.50 48.32
CA ALA A 604 -7.34 -2.17 48.96
C ALA A 604 -7.57 -1.68 50.41
N GLY A 605 -6.57 -1.04 51.03
CA GLY A 605 -6.69 -0.42 52.35
C GLY A 605 -7.24 1.01 52.35
N LEU A 606 -7.53 1.58 51.18
CA LEU A 606 -8.03 2.95 51.00
C LEU A 606 -9.53 2.96 50.69
N ASP A 607 -10.26 3.97 51.18
CA ASP A 607 -11.61 4.27 50.67
C ASP A 607 -11.56 5.13 49.38
N LEU A 608 -12.71 5.39 48.75
CA LEU A 608 -12.75 6.17 47.50
C LEU A 608 -12.35 7.64 47.66
N GLY A 609 -12.45 8.22 48.85
CA GLY A 609 -11.98 9.57 49.15
C GLY A 609 -10.46 9.60 49.27
N ASP A 610 -9.89 8.74 50.11
CA ASP A 610 -8.43 8.56 50.26
C ASP A 610 -7.77 8.22 48.91
N LEU A 611 -8.42 7.37 48.09
CA LEU A 611 -7.95 6.97 46.77
C LEU A 611 -8.00 8.14 45.77
N ALA A 612 -9.07 8.95 45.77
CA ALA A 612 -9.17 10.13 44.93
C ALA A 612 -8.10 11.18 45.30
N ASP A 613 -7.89 11.43 46.59
CA ASP A 613 -6.84 12.32 47.07
C ASP A 613 -5.44 11.80 46.73
N ALA A 614 -5.20 10.48 46.78
CA ALA A 614 -3.96 9.87 46.31
C ALA A 614 -3.74 10.08 44.80
N VAL A 615 -4.76 9.84 43.96
CA VAL A 615 -4.69 10.07 42.50
C VAL A 615 -4.43 11.55 42.20
N VAL A 616 -5.14 12.48 42.85
CA VAL A 616 -4.95 13.92 42.68
C VAL A 616 -3.55 14.34 43.15
N ALA A 617 -3.07 13.84 44.30
CA ALA A 617 -1.73 14.14 44.78
C ALA A 617 -0.64 13.68 43.80
N LEU A 618 -0.76 12.46 43.25
CA LEU A 618 0.19 11.91 42.27
C LEU A 618 0.14 12.68 40.92
N ARG A 619 -1.06 12.98 40.40
CA ARG A 619 -1.24 13.85 39.21
C ARG A 619 -0.61 15.22 39.43
N MET A 620 -0.81 15.84 40.60
CA MET A 620 -0.24 17.14 40.95
C MET A 620 1.26 17.11 41.28
N LYS A 621 1.83 15.96 41.67
CA LYS A 621 3.29 15.76 41.70
C LYS A 621 3.85 15.71 40.27
N ALA A 622 3.21 14.96 39.36
CA ALA A 622 3.64 14.81 37.97
C ALA A 622 3.66 16.17 37.25
N LEU A 623 2.53 16.89 37.25
CA LEU A 623 2.38 18.21 36.61
C LEU A 623 3.37 19.27 37.13
N ARG A 624 3.85 19.12 38.37
CA ARG A 624 4.82 20.03 38.99
C ARG A 624 6.27 19.57 38.86
N GLY A 625 6.54 18.44 38.18
CA GLY A 625 7.88 17.86 38.06
C GLY A 625 8.46 17.36 39.39
N ARG A 626 7.61 16.88 40.31
CA ARG A 626 7.96 16.51 41.70
C ARG A 626 7.81 15.01 42.03
N LEU A 627 7.54 14.17 41.04
CA LEU A 627 7.58 12.71 41.23
C LEU A 627 9.00 12.26 41.57
N ARG A 628 9.10 11.34 42.53
CA ARG A 628 10.35 10.71 42.98
C ARG A 628 10.37 9.23 42.61
N GLU A 629 11.53 8.59 42.76
CA GLU A 629 11.67 7.14 42.59
C GLU A 629 10.74 6.35 43.54
N GLU A 630 10.59 6.81 44.79
CA GLU A 630 9.63 6.28 45.77
C GLU A 630 8.15 6.38 45.34
N ASP A 631 7.81 7.30 44.43
CA ASP A 631 6.46 7.43 43.87
C ASP A 631 6.21 6.44 42.72
N MET A 632 7.26 5.84 42.14
CA MET A 632 7.18 4.99 40.93
C MET A 632 7.60 3.54 41.17
N ALA A 633 8.25 3.23 42.30
CA ALA A 633 8.81 1.91 42.59
C ALA A 633 7.80 0.96 43.26
N GLY A 634 7.74 -0.29 42.77
CA GLY A 634 6.98 -1.37 43.42
C GLY A 634 5.51 -1.49 43.01
N MET A 635 5.14 -1.02 41.81
CA MET A 635 3.88 -1.43 41.19
C MET A 635 3.88 -2.95 40.93
N ASN A 636 2.71 -3.57 41.03
CA ASN A 636 2.52 -4.99 40.72
C ASN A 636 1.35 -5.26 39.75
N PHE A 637 0.52 -4.25 39.50
CA PHE A 637 -0.50 -4.22 38.45
C PHE A 637 -0.57 -2.78 37.89
N LEU A 638 -0.77 -2.62 36.59
CA LEU A 638 -0.89 -1.29 35.94
C LEU A 638 -2.34 -1.01 35.51
N VAL A 639 -2.85 0.17 35.84
CA VAL A 639 -4.04 0.77 35.22
C VAL A 639 -3.58 1.85 34.24
N ALA A 640 -3.86 1.62 32.96
CA ALA A 640 -3.57 2.53 31.86
C ALA A 640 -4.86 3.25 31.44
N LEU A 641 -4.87 4.56 31.62
CA LEU A 641 -5.92 5.45 31.14
C LEU A 641 -5.69 5.73 29.65
N ASN A 642 -6.69 5.40 28.85
CA ASN A 642 -6.74 5.64 27.41
C ASN A 642 -8.07 6.32 27.07
N ASP A 643 -8.48 7.26 27.93
CA ASP A 643 -9.72 8.05 27.94
C ASP A 643 -9.75 9.21 26.93
N THR A 644 -8.93 9.12 25.87
CA THR A 644 -9.00 10.04 24.73
C THR A 644 -10.29 9.77 23.95
N PRO A 645 -11.15 10.79 23.68
CA PRO A 645 -12.44 10.58 23.04
C PRO A 645 -12.39 9.74 21.76
N GLY A 646 -13.21 8.69 21.72
CA GLY A 646 -13.27 7.73 20.60
C GLY A 646 -12.24 6.60 20.64
N VAL A 647 -11.30 6.57 21.58
CA VAL A 647 -10.45 5.39 21.81
C VAL A 647 -11.26 4.34 22.57
N THR A 648 -11.75 3.34 21.84
CA THR A 648 -12.57 2.24 22.41
C THR A 648 -11.73 1.12 23.00
N VAL A 649 -10.60 0.74 22.37
CA VAL A 649 -9.71 -0.32 22.87
C VAL A 649 -8.25 0.08 22.65
N SER A 650 -7.43 -0.11 23.68
CA SER A 650 -5.98 0.03 23.65
C SER A 650 -5.31 -1.19 24.28
N ARG A 651 -4.15 -1.60 23.76
CA ARG A 651 -3.32 -2.64 24.39
C ARG A 651 -2.15 -1.97 25.13
N PRO A 652 -2.18 -1.91 26.47
CA PRO A 652 -1.15 -1.23 27.24
C PRO A 652 0.16 -2.05 27.23
N ILE A 653 1.29 -1.34 27.36
CA ILE A 653 2.62 -1.94 27.47
C ILE A 653 2.83 -2.34 28.93
N ILE A 654 3.11 -3.62 29.18
CA ILE A 654 3.36 -4.14 30.53
C ILE A 654 4.79 -3.75 30.96
N PRO A 655 4.99 -3.04 32.08
CA PRO A 655 6.33 -2.70 32.55
C PRO A 655 7.13 -3.97 32.98
N PRO A 656 8.46 -4.01 32.77
CA PRO A 656 9.28 -5.12 33.27
C PRO A 656 9.11 -5.35 34.78
N GLY A 657 8.81 -6.58 35.18
CA GLY A 657 8.51 -6.96 36.57
C GLY A 657 7.04 -6.84 36.99
N VAL A 658 6.14 -6.44 36.08
CA VAL A 658 4.67 -6.44 36.25
C VAL A 658 4.07 -7.56 35.40
N THR A 659 3.00 -8.21 35.89
CA THR A 659 2.34 -9.32 35.16
C THR A 659 1.15 -8.86 34.32
N CYS A 660 0.40 -7.85 34.76
CA CYS A 660 -0.81 -7.38 34.10
C CYS A 660 -0.89 -5.84 33.96
N ALA A 661 -1.50 -5.40 32.87
CA ALA A 661 -1.86 -4.01 32.63
C ALA A 661 -3.29 -3.91 32.04
N LEU A 662 -4.17 -3.16 32.70
CA LEU A 662 -5.56 -2.94 32.29
C LEU A 662 -5.69 -1.58 31.59
N SER A 663 -6.15 -1.57 30.33
CA SER A 663 -6.62 -0.38 29.62
C SER A 663 -8.03 -0.02 30.07
N VAL A 664 -8.21 1.25 30.44
CA VAL A 664 -9.49 1.92 30.67
C VAL A 664 -9.70 2.93 29.53
N PRO A 665 -10.55 2.61 28.54
CA PRO A 665 -10.79 3.46 27.36
C PRO A 665 -11.76 4.62 27.67
N ASP A 666 -12.11 5.38 26.63
CA ASP A 666 -13.26 6.31 26.64
C ASP A 666 -14.58 5.55 26.94
N VAL A 667 -15.57 6.29 27.45
CA VAL A 667 -16.89 5.75 27.83
C VAL A 667 -17.93 6.15 26.79
N HIS A 668 -18.19 5.28 25.82
CA HIS A 668 -19.28 5.48 24.88
C HIS A 668 -20.64 5.11 25.47
N ARG A 669 -21.71 5.59 24.83
CA ARG A 669 -23.09 5.25 25.21
C ARG A 669 -23.72 4.35 24.17
N GLU A 670 -24.53 3.40 24.63
CA GLU A 670 -25.27 2.47 23.80
C GLU A 670 -26.75 2.50 24.13
N VAL A 671 -27.58 2.34 23.10
CA VAL A 671 -29.01 2.09 23.23
C VAL A 671 -29.23 0.59 23.13
N VAL A 672 -29.85 -0.01 24.15
CA VAL A 672 -30.15 -1.44 24.21
C VAL A 672 -31.63 -1.66 24.55
N LEU A 673 -32.16 -2.78 24.08
CA LEU A 673 -33.49 -3.22 24.49
C LEU A 673 -33.44 -3.85 25.88
N ASP A 674 -34.50 -3.66 26.67
CA ASP A 674 -34.77 -4.48 27.86
C ASP A 674 -35.53 -5.76 27.48
N GLY A 675 -35.80 -6.61 28.48
CA GLY A 675 -36.45 -7.92 28.28
C GLY A 675 -37.91 -7.84 27.84
N ASP A 676 -38.57 -6.69 28.01
CA ASP A 676 -39.96 -6.44 27.64
C ASP A 676 -40.07 -5.67 26.31
N GLY A 677 -38.95 -5.37 25.66
CA GLY A 677 -38.87 -4.63 24.38
C GLY A 677 -38.85 -3.11 24.54
N GLY A 678 -38.75 -2.59 25.76
CA GLY A 678 -38.48 -1.18 26.02
C GLY A 678 -37.05 -0.79 25.65
N VAL A 679 -36.81 0.52 25.51
CA VAL A 679 -35.53 1.08 25.04
C VAL A 679 -34.85 1.79 26.21
N ARG A 680 -33.62 1.38 26.55
CA ARG A 680 -32.80 2.03 27.58
C ARG A 680 -31.42 2.42 27.05
N GLU A 681 -30.91 3.53 27.57
CA GLU A 681 -29.54 3.99 27.36
C GLU A 681 -28.63 3.37 28.45
N ARG A 682 -27.40 3.00 28.08
CA ARG A 682 -26.34 2.57 29.02
C ARG A 682 -25.01 3.23 28.67
N ALA A 683 -24.15 3.40 29.68
CA ALA A 683 -22.75 3.75 29.51
C ALA A 683 -21.90 2.48 29.53
N VAL A 684 -20.94 2.36 28.61
CA VAL A 684 -20.08 1.17 28.47
C VAL A 684 -18.62 1.55 28.27
N ALA A 685 -17.72 0.65 28.66
CA ALA A 685 -16.29 0.74 28.37
C ALA A 685 -15.74 -0.66 28.01
N ASP A 686 -14.89 -0.74 26.99
CA ASP A 686 -14.27 -2.00 26.54
C ASP A 686 -12.95 -2.26 27.28
N LEU A 687 -13.05 -2.70 28.53
CA LEU A 687 -11.90 -2.91 29.42
C LEU A 687 -10.96 -4.00 28.87
N GLY A 688 -9.69 -3.65 28.66
CA GLY A 688 -8.70 -4.51 27.98
C GLY A 688 -7.54 -4.89 28.88
N LEU A 689 -7.40 -6.18 29.24
CA LEU A 689 -6.27 -6.70 30.01
C LEU A 689 -5.16 -7.21 29.09
N ALA A 690 -3.99 -6.56 29.14
CA ALA A 690 -2.72 -7.15 28.70
C ALA A 690 -2.11 -7.95 29.84
N TYR A 691 -1.57 -9.14 29.55
CA TYR A 691 -0.96 -10.02 30.54
C TYR A 691 0.23 -10.81 29.99
N ASP A 692 1.18 -11.13 30.86
CA ASP A 692 2.29 -12.05 30.55
C ASP A 692 1.76 -13.49 30.44
N HIS A 693 1.79 -14.06 29.23
CA HIS A 693 1.25 -15.39 28.98
C HIS A 693 2.08 -16.52 29.66
N ARG A 694 3.24 -16.22 30.26
CA ARG A 694 4.00 -17.16 31.10
C ARG A 694 3.35 -17.43 32.45
N LEU A 695 2.55 -16.48 32.97
CA LEU A 695 1.91 -16.56 34.28
C LEU A 695 0.38 -16.66 34.20
N VAL A 696 -0.23 -15.97 33.23
CA VAL A 696 -1.68 -15.84 33.11
C VAL A 696 -2.12 -16.36 31.74
N ASN A 697 -3.10 -17.25 31.70
CA ASN A 697 -3.71 -17.72 30.47
C ASN A 697 -5.04 -17.00 30.17
N GLY A 698 -5.54 -17.13 28.93
CA GLY A 698 -6.78 -16.47 28.50
C GLY A 698 -8.03 -16.81 29.32
N ALA A 699 -8.09 -17.98 29.96
CA ALA A 699 -9.22 -18.32 30.84
C ALA A 699 -9.13 -17.59 32.19
N GLN A 700 -7.92 -17.41 32.75
CA GLN A 700 -7.72 -16.58 33.94
C GLN A 700 -7.99 -15.10 33.63
N ALA A 701 -7.50 -14.59 32.50
CA ALA A 701 -7.73 -13.22 32.05
C ALA A 701 -9.24 -12.93 31.82
N GLY A 702 -9.94 -13.84 31.13
CA GLY A 702 -11.38 -13.74 30.93
C GLY A 702 -12.19 -13.82 32.24
N ALA A 703 -11.81 -14.71 33.16
CA ALA A 703 -12.45 -14.82 34.47
C ALA A 703 -12.23 -13.56 35.35
N TYR A 704 -11.05 -12.94 35.27
CA TYR A 704 -10.75 -11.68 35.93
C TYR A 704 -11.58 -10.53 35.37
N LEU A 705 -11.59 -10.37 34.03
CA LEU A 705 -12.35 -9.31 33.36
C LEU A 705 -13.88 -9.45 33.58
N ALA A 706 -14.40 -10.69 33.63
CA ALA A 706 -15.78 -10.95 34.01
C ALA A 706 -16.05 -10.53 35.47
N ALA A 707 -15.19 -10.91 36.42
CA ALA A 707 -15.32 -10.52 37.82
C ALA A 707 -15.19 -9.00 38.04
N LEU A 708 -14.35 -8.32 37.26
CA LEU A 708 -14.23 -6.86 37.26
C LEU A 708 -15.52 -6.20 36.73
N GLY A 709 -16.10 -6.74 35.66
CA GLY A 709 -17.42 -6.33 35.18
C GLY A 709 -18.52 -6.53 36.22
N GLU A 710 -18.55 -7.68 36.90
CA GLU A 710 -19.48 -7.96 38.01
C GLU A 710 -19.32 -6.97 39.18
N VAL A 711 -18.12 -6.46 39.46
CA VAL A 711 -17.88 -5.47 40.52
C VAL A 711 -18.33 -4.07 40.07
N LEU A 712 -18.07 -3.67 38.83
CA LEU A 712 -18.46 -2.36 38.28
C LEU A 712 -19.97 -2.22 37.97
N GLN A 713 -20.71 -3.33 38.03
CA GLN A 713 -22.16 -3.41 37.83
C GLN A 713 -22.98 -3.48 39.13
N ARG A 714 -22.33 -3.44 40.30
CA ARG A 714 -22.96 -3.45 41.64
C ARG A 714 -22.90 -2.10 42.33
#